data_AF-A0A9Q9F328-F1
#
_entry.id   AF-A0A9Q9F328-F1
#
_cell.length_a   1.000
_cell.length_b   1.000
_cell.length_c   1.000
_cell.angle_alpha   90.00
_cell.angle_beta   90.00
_cell.angle_gamma   90.00
#
_symmetry.space_group_name_H-M   'P 1'
#
loop_
_entity.id
_entity.type
_entity.pdbx_description
1 polymer ?
#
loop_
_entity_poly.entity_id
_entity_poly.type
_entity_poly.pdbx_seq_one_letter_code
_entity_poly.pdbx_strand_id
1 'polypeptide(L)'
;MDDERIAKGKIVGKTLLSIITSVFLFFAFAFIINILIGKNKSPANYQLFWKSTVNVMKTKTNIFIYTGIGIVIFTFAFIFGPQIKSLGKKISKYLLGAKASQNWLWNYRLNEGSKSKYNKLFRKMITDKTEANWLFTFSKSQKYWYINDKDDNAIVNGPPGSGKTHRVILPNIEFMAQLDYYKKPHLIISDPKKEIIKFTGKLLEENDYKIYTIDFSEPKLSLKWNPLSYAWDLVKNDNKFKDLTMEDRINKALEVINNVIESLNWGKATNGNMWISQGKKSLIVIANFLLFLALDDKNLIHKDNFNFETIASLLNTSHWENDKKISSWILYAKKRALVDNDYYWKKIYNNIEDLSKTPKETFGGILAEAQSVLNVFNNDENLKMILRDTDSFDLVNIASDSKPFAIFIHYPDHKPTSHFLVSMLVEQIYQALIETANKTDTLKLDRKAFFLLDEFGNLPVVVNFDNKLTICRSRNIFFMLVVQDYNQIKKYNIYGEGTAQVIKNSCQVVYFLASNDEQTLNDISKALGTKEVVAKSYTSSNTNNNSSSTESEKSKPVMEVAELKSKKPDDLIIIKNGYKPILIKTLLAYKYFSNDNYVYTKNESKLIRNADFELFDIRSLEKLIRINAAEEKQNNQNKQIDTNNNENNGLTETQKIKRMKIVFGKLKLWYEYQNTKNDHMRTLIPHKKNILKGKLDRIFSQMWDQYVNDDLESDLINILWAEAKEKQILNYHDLDADTLIDLLHPDQKLQINKNDKTKT
;
A
#
# COMPACT_ATOMS: atom_id res chain seq x y z
N MET A 1 -6.37 -35.68 43.06
CA MET A 1 -6.58 -37.08 43.47
C MET A 1 -7.72 -37.20 44.49
N ASP A 2 -7.90 -36.20 45.34
CA ASP A 2 -8.96 -36.20 46.35
C ASP A 2 -10.38 -36.04 45.77
N ASP A 3 -10.59 -35.18 44.76
CA ASP A 3 -11.91 -35.05 44.14
C ASP A 3 -12.39 -36.32 43.42
N GLU A 4 -11.47 -37.10 42.85
CA GLU A 4 -11.81 -38.36 42.17
C GLU A 4 -12.09 -39.48 43.17
N ARG A 5 -11.38 -39.52 44.31
CA ARG A 5 -11.68 -40.42 45.43
C ARG A 5 -13.01 -40.05 46.09
N ILE A 6 -13.31 -38.76 46.27
CA ILE A 6 -14.59 -38.28 46.80
C ILE A 6 -15.75 -38.62 45.84
N ALA A 7 -15.54 -38.48 44.53
CA ALA A 7 -16.54 -38.85 43.52
C ALA A 7 -16.80 -40.36 43.47
N LYS A 8 -15.75 -41.19 43.50
CA LYS A 8 -15.89 -42.66 43.56
C LYS A 8 -16.55 -43.11 44.86
N GLY A 9 -16.20 -42.50 46.00
CA GLY A 9 -16.83 -42.76 47.30
C GLY A 9 -18.34 -42.49 47.30
N LYS A 10 -18.80 -41.40 46.68
CA LYS A 10 -20.24 -41.08 46.55
C LYS A 10 -21.00 -42.06 45.64
N ILE A 11 -20.38 -42.57 44.59
CA ILE A 11 -21.00 -43.56 43.68
C ILE A 11 -21.11 -44.92 44.38
N VAL A 12 -20.05 -45.36 45.05
CA VAL A 12 -20.05 -46.60 45.83
C VAL A 12 -21.11 -46.52 46.94
N GLY A 13 -21.20 -45.41 47.66
CA GLY A 13 -22.22 -45.21 48.71
C GLY A 13 -23.66 -45.28 48.19
N LYS A 14 -23.97 -44.65 47.04
CA LYS A 14 -25.31 -44.72 46.43
C LYS A 14 -25.65 -46.11 45.88
N THR A 15 -24.65 -46.82 45.35
CA THR A 15 -24.83 -48.19 44.86
C THR A 15 -25.15 -49.12 46.02
N LEU A 16 -24.43 -49.00 47.13
CA LEU A 16 -24.70 -49.75 48.36
C LEU A 16 -26.11 -49.45 48.89
N LEU A 17 -26.49 -48.17 48.93
CA LEU A 17 -27.81 -47.74 49.39
C LEU A 17 -28.94 -48.32 48.52
N SER A 18 -28.76 -48.36 47.19
CA SER A 18 -29.71 -48.97 46.26
C SER A 18 -29.87 -50.46 46.48
N ILE A 19 -28.78 -51.18 46.75
CA ILE A 19 -28.83 -52.61 47.02
C ILE A 19 -29.57 -52.87 48.34
N ILE A 20 -29.21 -52.13 49.41
CA ILE A 20 -29.84 -52.30 50.74
C ILE A 20 -31.34 -52.03 50.68
N THR A 21 -31.75 -50.94 50.02
CA THR A 21 -33.17 -50.59 49.87
C THR A 21 -33.94 -51.58 48.99
N SER A 22 -33.31 -52.13 47.93
CA SER A 22 -33.92 -53.19 47.10
C SER A 22 -34.20 -54.44 47.92
N VAL A 23 -33.21 -54.88 48.70
CA VAL A 23 -33.30 -56.08 49.53
C VAL A 23 -34.40 -55.91 50.58
N PHE A 24 -34.47 -54.74 51.22
CA PHE A 24 -35.52 -54.44 52.20
C PHE A 24 -36.93 -54.50 51.59
N LEU A 25 -37.13 -53.83 50.44
CA LEU A 25 -38.42 -53.82 49.74
C LEU A 25 -38.83 -55.22 49.25
N PHE A 26 -37.87 -56.03 48.81
CA PHE A 26 -38.12 -57.41 48.41
C PHE A 26 -38.64 -58.26 49.58
N PHE A 27 -38.03 -58.14 50.76
CA PHE A 27 -38.50 -58.87 51.95
C PHE A 27 -39.83 -58.35 52.47
N ALA A 28 -40.09 -57.03 52.42
CA ALA A 28 -41.39 -56.45 52.75
C ALA A 28 -42.49 -56.95 51.81
N PHE A 29 -42.20 -57.04 50.51
CA PHE A 29 -43.12 -57.60 49.53
C PHE A 29 -43.38 -59.10 49.75
N ALA A 30 -42.34 -59.87 50.05
CA ALA A 30 -42.48 -61.29 50.36
C ALA A 30 -43.30 -61.53 51.63
N PHE A 31 -43.15 -60.66 52.63
CA PHE A 31 -43.98 -60.66 53.84
C PHE A 31 -45.46 -60.44 53.50
N ILE A 32 -45.78 -59.44 52.66
CA ILE A 32 -47.17 -59.14 52.25
C ILE A 32 -47.80 -60.28 51.45
N ILE A 33 -47.08 -60.85 50.47
CA ILE A 33 -47.60 -61.99 49.69
C ILE A 33 -47.87 -63.18 50.60
N ASN A 34 -47.03 -63.44 51.60
CA ASN A 34 -47.26 -64.53 52.53
C ASN A 34 -48.50 -64.29 53.41
N ILE A 35 -48.83 -63.05 53.79
CA ILE A 35 -50.10 -62.74 54.48
C ILE A 35 -51.30 -63.03 53.56
N LEU A 36 -51.20 -62.68 52.27
CA LEU A 36 -52.30 -62.81 51.32
C LEU A 36 -52.57 -64.27 50.90
N ILE A 37 -51.51 -65.05 50.65
CA ILE A 37 -51.58 -66.36 49.98
C ILE A 37 -51.09 -67.51 50.88
N GLY A 38 -50.36 -67.21 51.96
CA GLY A 38 -49.76 -68.22 52.83
C GLY A 38 -50.78 -69.04 53.60
N LYS A 39 -50.43 -70.31 53.87
CA LYS A 39 -51.29 -71.24 54.63
C LYS A 39 -51.52 -70.82 56.08
N ASN A 40 -50.66 -69.97 56.63
CA ASN A 40 -50.77 -69.50 58.01
C ASN A 40 -50.72 -67.97 58.03
N LYS A 41 -51.86 -67.34 58.30
CA LYS A 41 -52.07 -65.89 58.13
C LYS A 41 -51.77 -65.06 59.39
N SER A 42 -51.44 -65.71 60.51
CA SER A 42 -51.15 -65.03 61.78
C SER A 42 -49.66 -64.69 61.88
N PRO A 43 -49.27 -63.39 61.83
CA PRO A 43 -47.86 -62.99 61.87
C PRO A 43 -47.23 -63.09 63.27
N ALA A 44 -48.05 -63.29 64.32
CA ALA A 44 -47.61 -63.28 65.72
C ALA A 44 -46.66 -64.43 66.07
N ASN A 45 -46.63 -65.51 65.28
CA ASN A 45 -45.71 -66.63 65.47
C ASN A 45 -44.65 -66.67 64.35
N TYR A 46 -43.54 -65.98 64.59
CA TYR A 46 -42.49 -65.66 63.59
C TYR A 46 -41.89 -66.90 62.91
N GLN A 47 -41.59 -67.97 63.64
CA GLN A 47 -40.97 -69.17 63.07
C GLN A 47 -41.88 -69.86 62.03
N LEU A 48 -43.18 -69.99 62.35
CA LEU A 48 -44.15 -70.61 61.45
C LEU A 48 -44.44 -69.72 60.25
N PHE A 49 -44.54 -68.40 60.48
CA PHE A 49 -44.74 -67.43 59.41
C PHE A 49 -43.57 -67.48 58.41
N TRP A 50 -42.32 -67.42 58.89
CA TRP A 50 -41.14 -67.44 58.03
C TRP A 50 -41.01 -68.75 57.24
N LYS A 51 -41.27 -69.90 57.89
CA LYS A 51 -41.31 -71.20 57.21
C LYS A 51 -42.37 -71.23 56.10
N SER A 52 -43.51 -70.57 56.31
CA SER A 52 -44.56 -70.40 55.31
C SER A 52 -44.08 -69.51 54.15
N THR A 53 -43.47 -68.36 54.43
CA THR A 53 -42.93 -67.44 53.42
C THR A 53 -41.92 -68.15 52.51
N VAL A 54 -40.98 -68.90 53.09
CA VAL A 54 -39.98 -69.67 52.32
C VAL A 54 -40.65 -70.73 51.45
N ASN A 55 -41.70 -71.38 51.94
CA ASN A 55 -42.44 -72.38 51.17
C ASN A 55 -43.24 -71.74 50.01
N VAL A 56 -43.84 -70.57 50.22
CA VAL A 56 -44.51 -69.80 49.17
C VAL A 56 -43.50 -69.33 48.12
N MET A 57 -42.31 -68.88 48.54
CA MET A 57 -41.24 -68.53 47.61
C MET A 57 -40.76 -69.72 46.78
N LYS A 58 -40.67 -70.92 47.36
CA LYS A 58 -40.27 -72.15 46.62
C LYS A 58 -41.34 -72.68 45.66
N THR A 59 -42.62 -72.49 45.99
CA THR A 59 -43.73 -73.01 45.17
C THR A 59 -44.15 -72.04 44.06
N LYS A 60 -43.88 -70.74 44.24
CA LYS A 60 -44.19 -69.67 43.27
C LYS A 60 -42.94 -68.88 42.86
N THR A 61 -41.84 -69.58 42.62
CA THR A 61 -40.50 -69.01 42.38
C THR A 61 -40.47 -67.91 41.30
N ASN A 62 -41.20 -68.10 40.19
CA ASN A 62 -41.21 -67.13 39.09
C ASN A 62 -41.75 -65.76 39.51
N ILE A 63 -42.77 -65.71 40.38
CA ILE A 63 -43.37 -64.44 40.83
C ILE A 63 -42.33 -63.64 41.62
N PHE A 64 -41.57 -64.30 42.49
CA PHE A 64 -40.53 -63.67 43.31
C PHE A 64 -39.31 -63.27 42.48
N ILE A 65 -38.92 -64.04 41.48
CA ILE A 65 -37.81 -63.66 40.60
C ILE A 65 -38.15 -62.39 39.80
N TYR A 66 -39.30 -62.36 39.12
CA TYR A 66 -39.67 -61.20 38.30
C TYR A 66 -39.93 -59.95 39.13
N THR A 67 -40.56 -60.09 40.30
CA THR A 67 -40.77 -58.95 41.22
C THR A 67 -39.47 -58.48 41.85
N GLY A 68 -38.55 -59.39 42.20
CA GLY A 68 -37.21 -59.03 42.69
C GLY A 68 -36.41 -58.23 41.66
N ILE A 69 -36.39 -58.69 40.40
CA ILE A 69 -35.75 -57.95 39.30
C ILE A 69 -36.43 -56.59 39.10
N GLY A 70 -37.76 -56.53 39.14
CA GLY A 70 -38.52 -55.28 39.03
C GLY A 70 -38.20 -54.28 40.14
N ILE A 71 -38.09 -54.73 41.39
CA ILE A 71 -37.74 -53.88 42.55
C ILE A 71 -36.32 -53.33 42.42
N VAL A 72 -35.36 -54.15 41.96
CA VAL A 72 -33.97 -53.71 41.75
C VAL A 72 -33.91 -52.66 40.63
N ILE A 73 -34.60 -52.88 39.51
CA ILE A 73 -34.65 -51.89 38.41
C ILE A 73 -35.31 -50.58 38.89
N PHE A 74 -36.41 -50.68 39.63
CA PHE A 74 -37.15 -49.52 40.12
C PHE A 74 -36.35 -48.67 41.11
N THR A 75 -35.73 -49.30 42.12
CA THR A 75 -34.91 -48.59 43.12
C THR A 75 -33.66 -47.98 42.50
N PHE A 76 -33.01 -48.70 41.57
CA PHE A 76 -31.88 -48.17 40.82
C PHE A 76 -32.31 -46.95 39.99
N ALA A 77 -33.41 -47.04 39.26
CA ALA A 77 -33.97 -45.92 38.51
C ALA A 77 -34.41 -44.75 39.41
N PHE A 78 -34.86 -45.00 40.64
CA PHE A 78 -35.26 -43.95 41.58
C PHE A 78 -34.05 -43.20 42.16
N ILE A 79 -33.03 -43.93 42.61
CA ILE A 79 -31.83 -43.36 43.25
C ILE A 79 -30.90 -42.68 42.23
N PHE A 80 -30.75 -43.27 41.06
CA PHE A 80 -29.94 -42.72 39.97
C PHE A 80 -30.77 -41.85 39.00
N GLY A 81 -32.09 -41.85 39.10
CA GLY A 81 -33.02 -41.09 38.25
C GLY A 81 -32.72 -39.59 38.13
N PRO A 82 -32.40 -38.87 39.22
CA PRO A 82 -32.00 -37.47 39.13
C PRO A 82 -30.68 -37.27 38.35
N GLN A 83 -29.73 -38.20 38.47
CA GLN A 83 -28.45 -38.15 37.74
C GLN A 83 -28.64 -38.51 36.27
N ILE A 84 -29.47 -39.51 35.96
CA ILE A 84 -29.87 -39.88 34.59
C ILE A 84 -30.66 -38.75 33.94
N LYS A 85 -31.56 -38.05 34.66
CA LYS A 85 -32.22 -36.82 34.18
C LYS A 85 -31.23 -35.68 33.93
N SER A 86 -30.16 -35.56 34.73
CA SER A 86 -29.11 -34.53 34.51
C SER A 86 -28.18 -34.86 33.33
N LEU A 87 -27.85 -36.14 33.14
CA LEU A 87 -27.16 -36.65 31.96
C LEU A 87 -28.05 -36.52 30.73
N GLY A 88 -29.33 -36.86 30.82
CA GLY A 88 -30.35 -36.70 29.79
C GLY A 88 -30.59 -35.23 29.42
N LYS A 89 -30.53 -34.29 30.38
CA LYS A 89 -30.52 -32.84 30.09
C LYS A 89 -29.20 -32.37 29.46
N LYS A 90 -28.05 -32.94 29.83
CA LYS A 90 -26.76 -32.68 29.16
C LYS A 90 -26.73 -33.25 27.73
N ILE A 91 -27.32 -34.42 27.54
CA ILE A 91 -27.44 -35.15 26.27
C ILE A 91 -28.52 -34.52 25.38
N SER A 92 -29.66 -34.07 25.93
CA SER A 92 -30.69 -33.33 25.17
C SER A 92 -30.27 -31.89 24.87
N LYS A 93 -29.46 -31.24 25.72
CA LYS A 93 -28.75 -30.01 25.35
C LYS A 93 -27.68 -30.26 24.26
N TYR A 94 -27.22 -31.50 24.13
CA TYR A 94 -26.35 -31.97 23.05
C TYR A 94 -27.11 -32.42 21.78
N LEU A 95 -28.38 -32.88 21.90
CA LEU A 95 -29.15 -33.50 20.81
C LEU A 95 -30.33 -32.67 20.29
N LEU A 96 -31.03 -31.88 21.13
CA LEU A 96 -32.27 -31.18 20.81
C LEU A 96 -32.33 -29.72 21.30
N GLY A 97 -31.37 -29.27 22.11
CA GLY A 97 -31.29 -27.91 22.65
C GLY A 97 -30.50 -26.98 21.75
N ALA A 98 -31.11 -26.56 20.64
CA ALA A 98 -30.62 -25.60 19.64
C ALA A 98 -29.41 -26.11 18.83
N LYS A 99 -29.51 -26.08 17.49
CA LYS A 99 -28.32 -25.90 16.65
C LYS A 99 -27.49 -24.80 17.32
N ALA A 100 -26.30 -25.12 17.82
CA ALA A 100 -25.42 -24.13 18.42
C ALA A 100 -25.43 -22.92 17.50
N SER A 101 -25.75 -21.74 18.04
CA SER A 101 -25.46 -20.44 17.46
C SER A 101 -24.66 -20.46 16.17
N GLN A 102 -25.24 -20.72 14.99
CA GLN A 102 -24.48 -20.78 13.74
C GLN A 102 -24.15 -19.36 13.27
N ASN A 103 -24.34 -18.32 14.09
CA ASN A 103 -24.20 -16.94 13.66
C ASN A 103 -22.82 -16.39 13.96
N TRP A 104 -22.15 -16.88 15.00
CA TRP A 104 -20.79 -16.47 15.35
C TRP A 104 -19.80 -17.59 15.04
N LEU A 105 -18.59 -17.22 14.59
CA LEU A 105 -17.48 -18.16 14.59
C LEU A 105 -17.05 -18.45 16.04
N TRP A 106 -16.94 -17.40 16.84
CA TRP A 106 -16.71 -17.47 18.26
C TRP A 106 -17.23 -16.21 18.94
N ASN A 107 -18.11 -16.38 19.91
CA ASN A 107 -18.57 -15.32 20.79
C ASN A 107 -18.29 -15.71 22.22
N TYR A 108 -17.28 -15.06 22.82
CA TYR A 108 -16.80 -15.40 24.14
C TYR A 108 -17.80 -15.07 25.27
N ARG A 109 -18.71 -14.10 25.06
CA ARG A 109 -19.71 -13.66 26.05
C ARG A 109 -20.77 -14.73 26.22
N LEU A 110 -21.30 -15.21 25.11
CA LEU A 110 -22.41 -16.17 25.06
C LEU A 110 -21.92 -17.63 25.03
N ASN A 111 -20.61 -17.84 24.90
CA ASN A 111 -20.00 -19.15 24.64
C ASN A 111 -20.63 -19.82 23.41
N GLU A 112 -20.79 -19.03 22.35
CA GLU A 112 -21.49 -19.37 21.12
C GLU A 112 -20.49 -19.54 19.96
N GLY A 113 -20.81 -20.39 18.98
CA GLY A 113 -19.89 -20.78 17.90
C GLY A 113 -18.94 -21.92 18.30
N SER A 114 -17.82 -22.06 17.58
CA SER A 114 -16.83 -23.12 17.81
C SER A 114 -15.47 -22.55 18.15
N LYS A 115 -15.14 -22.54 19.46
CA LYS A 115 -13.80 -22.15 19.94
C LYS A 115 -12.68 -22.99 19.32
N SER A 116 -12.94 -24.29 19.11
CA SER A 116 -11.99 -25.19 18.47
C SER A 116 -11.70 -24.76 17.02
N LYS A 117 -12.75 -24.45 16.24
CA LYS A 117 -12.59 -23.94 14.87
C LYS A 117 -11.87 -22.59 14.85
N TYR A 118 -12.26 -21.66 15.73
CA TYR A 118 -11.58 -20.36 15.88
C TYR A 118 -10.09 -20.52 16.21
N ASN A 119 -9.75 -21.38 17.18
CA ASN A 119 -8.37 -21.67 17.52
C ASN A 119 -7.61 -22.32 16.36
N LYS A 120 -8.22 -23.28 15.64
CA LYS A 120 -7.58 -23.94 14.49
C LYS A 120 -7.22 -22.96 13.37
N LEU A 121 -8.08 -21.97 13.13
CA LEU A 121 -7.90 -20.97 12.08
C LEU A 121 -6.83 -19.94 12.46
N PHE A 122 -6.97 -19.32 13.63
CA PHE A 122 -6.24 -18.07 13.90
C PHE A 122 -5.17 -18.18 14.99
N ARG A 123 -5.22 -19.21 15.87
CA ARG A 123 -4.28 -19.30 17.00
C ARG A 123 -2.92 -19.80 16.53
N LYS A 124 -1.87 -19.00 16.76
CA LYS A 124 -0.48 -19.28 16.42
C LYS A 124 0.43 -19.02 17.61
N MET A 125 1.55 -19.74 17.67
CA MET A 125 2.72 -19.32 18.43
C MET A 125 3.64 -18.54 17.48
N ILE A 126 4.48 -17.66 18.02
CA ILE A 126 5.52 -17.01 17.22
C ILE A 126 6.62 -18.05 16.98
N THR A 127 6.95 -18.24 15.70
CA THR A 127 7.98 -19.15 15.18
C THR A 127 8.61 -18.49 13.96
N ASP A 128 9.70 -19.06 13.46
CA ASP A 128 10.36 -18.69 12.19
C ASP A 128 9.41 -18.69 10.97
N LYS A 129 8.33 -19.49 11.03
CA LYS A 129 7.31 -19.60 9.98
C LYS A 129 6.13 -18.62 10.15
N THR A 130 6.09 -17.85 11.22
CA THR A 130 4.97 -16.96 11.49
C THR A 130 5.10 -15.68 10.68
N GLU A 131 4.20 -15.49 9.72
CA GLU A 131 4.16 -14.30 8.86
C GLU A 131 3.48 -13.11 9.56
N ALA A 132 3.90 -11.90 9.20
CA ALA A 132 3.22 -10.67 9.62
C ALA A 132 1.81 -10.58 9.02
N ASN A 133 0.82 -10.32 9.88
CA ASN A 133 -0.57 -10.07 9.52
C ASN A 133 -1.28 -9.36 10.70
N TRP A 134 -2.53 -8.94 10.50
CA TRP A 134 -3.29 -8.26 11.52
C TRP A 134 -3.65 -9.16 12.70
N LEU A 135 -3.44 -8.65 13.90
CA LEU A 135 -3.76 -9.31 15.15
C LEU A 135 -5.23 -9.07 15.54
N PHE A 136 -5.94 -10.16 15.81
CA PHE A 136 -7.28 -10.13 16.40
C PHE A 136 -7.23 -9.98 17.92
N THR A 137 -6.42 -10.81 18.59
CA THR A 137 -6.19 -10.77 20.04
C THR A 137 -5.06 -11.72 20.42
N PHE A 138 -4.74 -11.82 21.70
CA PHE A 138 -3.69 -12.68 22.24
C PHE A 138 -4.16 -13.31 23.56
N SER A 139 -3.55 -14.45 23.92
CA SER A 139 -3.75 -15.06 25.24
C SER A 139 -3.18 -14.15 26.33
N LYS A 140 -3.77 -14.12 27.53
CA LYS A 140 -3.28 -13.26 28.63
C LYS A 140 -1.79 -13.40 28.95
N SER A 141 -1.22 -14.59 28.77
CA SER A 141 0.21 -14.85 28.98
C SER A 141 1.08 -14.59 27.73
N GLN A 142 0.50 -14.02 26.67
CA GLN A 142 1.12 -13.80 25.35
C GLN A 142 1.80 -15.02 24.70
N LYS A 143 1.48 -16.23 25.19
CA LYS A 143 1.98 -17.50 24.63
C LYS A 143 1.38 -17.80 23.25
N TYR A 144 0.15 -17.36 23.01
CA TYR A 144 -0.56 -17.54 21.75
C TYR A 144 -1.12 -16.22 21.25
N TRP A 145 -1.03 -16.03 19.94
CA TRP A 145 -1.54 -14.88 19.20
C TRP A 145 -2.62 -15.37 18.24
N TYR A 146 -3.68 -14.59 18.08
CA TYR A 146 -4.78 -14.88 17.17
C TYR A 146 -4.66 -13.94 15.99
N ILE A 147 -4.05 -14.42 14.92
CA ILE A 147 -3.68 -13.62 13.76
C ILE A 147 -4.60 -13.93 12.60
N ASN A 148 -4.86 -12.91 11.80
CA ASN A 148 -5.58 -13.04 10.54
C ASN A 148 -4.86 -14.04 9.61
N ASP A 149 -5.63 -14.81 8.85
CA ASP A 149 -5.14 -15.93 8.03
C ASP A 149 -5.01 -15.59 6.55
N LYS A 150 -5.39 -14.38 6.14
CA LYS A 150 -5.28 -13.88 4.76
C LYS A 150 -4.71 -12.47 4.76
N ASP A 151 -4.00 -12.13 3.70
CA ASP A 151 -3.43 -10.80 3.50
C ASP A 151 -4.51 -9.80 3.08
N ASP A 152 -5.12 -9.12 4.04
CA ASP A 152 -6.29 -8.26 3.84
C ASP A 152 -6.02 -6.85 4.38
N ASN A 153 -6.67 -5.81 3.87
CA ASN A 153 -6.66 -4.49 4.52
C ASN A 153 -7.65 -4.46 5.69
N ALA A 154 -7.43 -3.56 6.64
CA ALA A 154 -8.22 -3.42 7.85
C ALA A 154 -8.82 -2.03 8.04
N ILE A 155 -9.96 -1.96 8.71
CA ILE A 155 -10.56 -0.72 9.21
C ILE A 155 -10.97 -0.88 10.68
N VAL A 156 -10.67 0.14 11.48
CA VAL A 156 -11.00 0.20 12.90
C VAL A 156 -12.04 1.29 13.13
N ASN A 157 -13.17 0.93 13.74
CA ASN A 157 -14.26 1.85 14.05
C ASN A 157 -14.41 2.01 15.57
N GLY A 158 -14.41 3.24 16.04
CA GLY A 158 -14.56 3.57 17.46
C GLY A 158 -14.59 5.07 17.74
N PRO A 159 -15.51 5.59 18.57
CA PRO A 159 -15.47 7.00 18.99
C PRO A 159 -14.18 7.32 19.79
N PRO A 160 -13.87 8.60 20.03
CA PRO A 160 -12.81 8.98 20.97
C PRO A 160 -12.98 8.28 22.33
N GLY A 161 -11.89 7.85 22.95
CA GLY A 161 -11.92 7.11 24.23
C GLY A 161 -12.32 5.63 24.16
N SER A 162 -12.76 5.10 23.02
CA SER A 162 -13.07 3.65 22.86
C SER A 162 -11.84 2.72 22.99
N GLY A 163 -10.63 3.27 22.92
CA GLY A 163 -9.38 2.55 23.04
C GLY A 163 -8.84 1.99 21.72
N LYS A 164 -9.13 2.61 20.56
CA LYS A 164 -8.61 2.20 19.24
C LYS A 164 -7.09 1.92 19.27
N THR A 165 -6.32 2.89 19.75
CA THR A 165 -4.87 2.81 19.87
C THR A 165 -4.44 1.68 20.83
N HIS A 166 -5.00 1.64 22.05
CA HIS A 166 -4.63 0.67 23.08
C HIS A 166 -5.14 -0.76 22.88
N ARG A 167 -6.23 -0.97 22.13
CA ARG A 167 -6.88 -2.28 21.96
C ARG A 167 -6.56 -2.92 20.60
N VAL A 168 -6.14 -2.11 19.62
CA VAL A 168 -5.89 -2.59 18.25
C VAL A 168 -4.48 -2.22 17.79
N ILE A 169 -4.10 -0.93 17.75
CA ILE A 169 -2.83 -0.50 17.16
C ILE A 169 -1.62 -1.02 17.95
N LEU A 170 -1.52 -0.70 19.25
CA LEU A 170 -0.38 -1.10 20.09
C LEU A 170 -0.17 -2.62 20.11
N PRO A 171 -1.21 -3.46 20.31
CA PRO A 171 -1.05 -4.91 20.23
C PRO A 171 -0.56 -5.40 18.86
N ASN A 172 -0.97 -4.76 17.76
CA ASN A 172 -0.51 -5.13 16.42
C ASN A 172 0.98 -4.83 16.25
N ILE A 173 1.44 -3.65 16.69
CA ILE A 173 2.87 -3.29 16.65
C ILE A 173 3.68 -4.24 17.54
N GLU A 174 3.20 -4.53 18.74
CA GLU A 174 3.86 -5.45 19.67
C GLU A 174 4.03 -6.85 19.06
N PHE A 175 2.96 -7.38 18.47
CA PHE A 175 3.01 -8.66 17.76
C PHE A 175 4.02 -8.66 16.61
N MET A 176 4.01 -7.62 15.78
CA MET A 176 4.90 -7.51 14.61
C MET A 176 6.36 -7.38 15.01
N ALA A 177 6.65 -6.67 16.11
CA ALA A 177 8.01 -6.49 16.63
C ALA A 177 8.63 -7.81 17.10
N GLN A 178 7.83 -8.73 17.65
CA GLN A 178 8.27 -10.02 18.17
C GLN A 178 8.50 -11.10 17.10
N LEU A 179 8.17 -10.84 15.84
CA LEU A 179 8.38 -11.80 14.76
C LEU A 179 9.87 -12.06 14.51
N ASP A 180 10.18 -13.19 13.88
CA ASP A 180 11.53 -13.48 13.41
C ASP A 180 12.04 -12.36 12.50
N TYR A 181 13.34 -12.07 12.54
CA TYR A 181 14.00 -10.95 11.87
C TYR A 181 13.59 -10.82 10.41
N TYR A 182 13.50 -11.92 9.65
CA TYR A 182 13.11 -11.89 8.22
C TYR A 182 11.60 -11.74 7.99
N LYS A 183 10.77 -11.97 9.01
CA LYS A 183 9.31 -11.85 8.98
C LYS A 183 8.80 -10.51 9.53
N LYS A 184 9.68 -9.74 10.20
CA LYS A 184 9.41 -8.37 10.65
C LYS A 184 9.03 -7.48 9.46
N PRO A 185 7.83 -6.86 9.47
CA PRO A 185 7.42 -5.94 8.42
C PRO A 185 8.01 -4.54 8.62
N HIS A 186 7.97 -3.71 7.58
CA HIS A 186 8.10 -2.27 7.72
C HIS A 186 6.81 -1.67 8.28
N LEU A 187 6.92 -0.67 9.14
CA LEU A 187 5.80 -0.01 9.81
C LEU A 187 5.75 1.47 9.43
N ILE A 188 4.58 1.96 9.02
CA ILE A 188 4.32 3.37 8.74
C ILE A 188 3.15 3.78 9.62
N ILE A 189 3.37 4.70 10.55
CA ILE A 189 2.46 4.96 11.68
C ILE A 189 2.15 6.46 11.71
N SER A 190 0.88 6.83 11.55
CA SER A 190 0.45 8.18 11.92
C SER A 190 0.14 8.20 13.41
N ASP A 191 0.73 9.15 14.14
CA ASP A 191 0.66 9.24 15.59
C ASP A 191 0.51 10.70 16.04
N PRO A 192 -0.70 11.28 15.92
CA PRO A 192 -0.94 12.71 16.22
C PRO A 192 -0.57 13.10 17.65
N LYS A 193 -0.66 12.17 18.61
CA LYS A 193 -0.49 12.44 20.04
C LYS A 193 0.84 11.96 20.60
N LYS A 194 1.71 11.41 19.73
CA LYS A 194 2.97 10.75 20.11
C LYS A 194 2.74 9.64 21.15
N GLU A 195 1.54 9.07 21.21
CA GLU A 195 1.20 8.04 22.17
C GLU A 195 1.76 6.70 21.73
N ILE A 196 1.76 6.43 20.42
CA ILE A 196 2.21 5.15 19.90
C ILE A 196 3.73 5.03 20.09
N ILE A 197 4.50 6.04 19.67
CA ILE A 197 5.96 5.99 19.77
C ILE A 197 6.45 5.91 21.22
N LYS A 198 5.78 6.57 22.18
CA LYS A 198 6.15 6.51 23.61
C LYS A 198 6.07 5.09 24.17
N PHE A 199 5.10 4.31 23.72
CA PHE A 199 4.92 2.92 24.12
C PHE A 199 5.79 1.95 23.32
N THR A 200 5.96 2.16 22.01
CA THR A 200 6.55 1.14 21.13
C THR A 200 7.97 1.45 20.68
N GLY A 201 8.47 2.67 20.84
CA GLY A 201 9.78 3.08 20.33
C GLY A 201 10.91 2.20 20.86
N LYS A 202 11.00 2.04 22.19
CA LYS A 202 12.01 1.17 22.82
C LYS A 202 11.86 -0.29 22.39
N LEU A 203 10.63 -0.81 22.38
CA LEU A 203 10.34 -2.18 21.90
C LEU A 203 10.86 -2.39 20.47
N LEU A 204 10.63 -1.43 19.57
CA LEU A 204 11.02 -1.51 18.18
C LEU A 204 12.56 -1.46 18.05
N GLU A 205 13.24 -0.57 18.77
CA GLU A 205 14.72 -0.51 18.79
C GLU A 205 15.34 -1.83 19.28
N GLU A 206 14.84 -2.37 20.40
CA GLU A 206 15.28 -3.65 20.96
C GLU A 206 15.00 -4.82 20.01
N ASN A 207 14.10 -4.64 19.04
CA ASN A 207 13.77 -5.59 17.98
C ASN A 207 14.34 -5.18 16.61
N ASP A 208 15.48 -4.49 16.57
CA ASP A 208 16.27 -4.18 15.37
C ASP A 208 15.58 -3.29 14.32
N TYR A 209 14.50 -2.59 14.67
CA TYR A 209 13.88 -1.64 13.78
C TYR A 209 14.70 -0.36 13.67
N LYS A 210 14.92 0.11 12.44
CA LYS A 210 15.35 1.50 12.21
C LYS A 210 14.17 2.44 12.41
N ILE A 211 14.27 3.37 13.34
CA ILE A 211 13.20 4.33 13.64
C ILE A 211 13.47 5.66 12.93
N TYR A 212 12.46 6.16 12.24
CA TYR A 212 12.42 7.46 11.59
C TYR A 212 11.20 8.24 12.12
N THR A 213 11.38 9.51 12.46
CA THR A 213 10.26 10.36 12.91
C THR A 213 10.19 11.64 12.08
N ILE A 214 9.03 11.89 11.47
CA ILE A 214 8.69 13.19 10.92
C ILE A 214 7.64 13.81 11.84
N ASP A 215 7.99 14.94 12.43
CA ASP A 215 7.23 15.60 13.47
C ASP A 215 6.89 17.03 13.09
N PHE A 216 5.68 17.21 12.55
CA PHE A 216 5.13 18.51 12.22
C PHE A 216 4.66 19.29 13.46
N SER A 217 4.59 18.65 14.64
CA SER A 217 4.20 19.30 15.90
C SER A 217 5.38 19.91 16.64
N GLU A 218 6.54 19.24 16.61
CA GLU A 218 7.80 19.72 17.16
C GLU A 218 8.91 19.66 16.12
N PRO A 219 8.95 20.61 15.17
CA PRO A 219 9.81 20.49 14.01
C PRO A 219 11.31 20.35 14.28
N LYS A 220 11.77 20.88 15.42
CA LYS A 220 13.19 20.85 15.81
C LYS A 220 13.71 19.45 16.11
N LEU A 221 12.83 18.50 16.45
CA LEU A 221 13.17 17.11 16.76
C LEU A 221 12.90 16.18 15.56
N SER A 222 12.32 16.71 14.49
CA SER A 222 11.92 15.97 13.31
C SER A 222 13.11 15.71 12.38
N LEU A 223 13.05 14.59 11.67
CA LEU A 223 13.71 14.48 10.38
C LEU A 223 13.15 15.49 9.40
N LYS A 224 13.99 15.94 8.49
CA LYS A 224 13.65 16.89 7.44
C LYS A 224 13.27 16.14 6.17
N TRP A 225 12.23 16.63 5.51
CA TRP A 225 11.60 16.00 4.36
C TRP A 225 11.14 17.08 3.39
N ASN A 226 11.79 17.15 2.23
CA ASN A 226 11.32 17.95 1.11
C ASN A 226 10.39 17.12 0.21
N PRO A 227 9.11 17.52 0.04
CA PRO A 227 8.18 16.81 -0.83
C PRO A 227 8.61 16.73 -2.30
N LEU A 228 9.51 17.58 -2.78
CA LEU A 228 9.97 17.55 -4.17
C LEU A 228 11.26 16.74 -4.36
N SER A 229 11.92 16.34 -3.27
CA SER A 229 13.21 15.63 -3.30
C SER A 229 13.15 14.32 -4.09
N TYR A 230 12.02 13.61 -4.05
CA TYR A 230 11.89 12.34 -4.74
C TYR A 230 11.91 12.49 -6.27
N ALA A 231 11.22 13.50 -6.80
CA ALA A 231 11.26 13.83 -8.23
C ALA A 231 12.67 14.24 -8.68
N TRP A 232 13.40 14.97 -7.83
CA TRP A 232 14.81 15.29 -8.07
C TRP A 232 15.69 14.03 -8.14
N ASP A 233 15.57 13.15 -7.15
CA ASP A 233 16.39 11.94 -7.07
C ASP A 233 16.16 11.01 -8.25
N LEU A 234 14.91 10.87 -8.70
CA LEU A 234 14.56 10.12 -9.91
C LEU A 234 15.41 10.58 -11.09
N VAL A 235 15.65 11.87 -11.26
CA VAL A 235 16.31 12.44 -12.45
C VAL A 235 17.81 12.66 -12.26
N LYS A 236 18.29 12.86 -11.04
CA LYS A 236 19.69 13.18 -10.74
C LYS A 236 20.52 12.04 -10.16
N ASN A 237 19.89 11.00 -9.62
CA ASN A 237 20.61 9.90 -8.99
C ASN A 237 20.74 8.69 -9.92
N ASP A 238 21.68 8.77 -10.86
CA ASP A 238 21.87 7.74 -11.91
C ASP A 238 22.12 6.34 -11.31
N ASN A 239 22.86 6.26 -10.21
CA ASN A 239 23.19 4.97 -9.59
C ASN A 239 21.95 4.24 -9.04
N LYS A 240 21.01 4.96 -8.42
CA LYS A 240 19.81 4.38 -7.79
C LYS A 240 18.73 3.97 -8.81
N PHE A 241 18.75 4.60 -9.98
CA PHE A 241 17.73 4.45 -11.02
C PHE A 241 18.32 3.98 -12.37
N LYS A 242 19.50 3.35 -12.34
CA LYS A 242 20.21 2.84 -13.52
C LYS A 242 19.40 1.87 -14.38
N ASP A 243 18.40 1.21 -13.79
CA ASP A 243 17.55 0.22 -14.46
C ASP A 243 16.42 0.88 -15.28
N LEU A 244 16.24 2.20 -15.18
CA LEU A 244 15.25 2.97 -15.93
C LEU A 244 15.93 3.83 -16.99
N THR A 245 15.28 3.98 -18.14
CA THR A 245 15.73 4.96 -19.14
C THR A 245 15.61 6.38 -18.59
N MET A 246 16.37 7.33 -19.14
CA MET A 246 16.25 8.73 -18.75
C MET A 246 14.83 9.28 -18.99
N GLU A 247 14.19 8.85 -20.07
CA GLU A 247 12.82 9.23 -20.41
C GLU A 247 11.82 8.74 -19.35
N ASP A 248 11.92 7.47 -18.93
CA ASP A 248 11.06 6.92 -17.87
C ASP A 248 11.26 7.65 -16.54
N ARG A 249 12.51 7.96 -16.19
CA ARG A 249 12.86 8.70 -14.98
C ARG A 249 12.24 10.09 -14.97
N ILE A 250 12.33 10.80 -16.10
CA ILE A 250 11.71 12.11 -16.28
C ILE A 250 10.18 12.00 -16.17
N ASN A 251 9.55 11.07 -16.89
CA ASN A 251 8.09 10.91 -16.86
C ASN A 251 7.56 10.61 -15.46
N LYS A 252 8.25 9.75 -14.70
CA LYS A 252 7.94 9.48 -13.29
C LYS A 252 8.13 10.72 -12.41
N ALA A 253 9.21 11.47 -12.60
CA ALA A 253 9.44 12.68 -11.82
C ALA A 253 8.34 13.73 -12.05
N LEU A 254 7.88 13.88 -13.29
CA LEU A 254 6.74 14.73 -13.63
C LEU A 254 5.43 14.24 -12.97
N GLU A 255 5.20 12.92 -12.92
CA GLU A 255 4.07 12.33 -12.20
C GLU A 255 4.14 12.61 -10.69
N VAL A 256 5.31 12.45 -10.08
CA VAL A 256 5.54 12.75 -8.66
C VAL A 256 5.24 14.23 -8.37
N ILE A 257 5.74 15.15 -9.20
CA ILE A 257 5.44 16.59 -9.07
C ILE A 257 3.93 16.84 -9.13
N ASN A 258 3.24 16.25 -10.10
CA ASN A 258 1.79 16.39 -10.23
C ASN A 258 1.05 15.88 -8.98
N ASN A 259 1.40 14.69 -8.49
CA ASN A 259 0.77 14.09 -7.30
C ASN A 259 1.02 14.90 -6.03
N VAL A 260 2.23 15.45 -5.88
CA VAL A 260 2.59 16.35 -4.78
C VAL A 260 1.77 17.64 -4.84
N ILE A 261 1.65 18.26 -6.01
CA ILE A 261 0.87 19.49 -6.19
C ILE A 261 -0.64 19.22 -6.01
N GLU A 262 -1.14 18.08 -6.46
CA GLU A 262 -2.54 17.66 -6.26
C GLU A 262 -2.86 17.45 -4.78
N SER A 263 -1.87 17.03 -3.98
CA SER A 263 -1.98 16.80 -2.53
C SER A 263 -1.96 18.08 -1.70
N LEU A 264 -1.70 19.25 -2.30
CA LEU A 264 -1.76 20.53 -1.59
C LEU A 264 -3.20 20.85 -1.15
N ASN A 265 -3.33 21.73 -0.15
CA ASN A 265 -4.62 22.09 0.42
C ASN A 265 -5.37 23.12 -0.44
N TRP A 266 -5.89 22.69 -1.60
CA TRP A 266 -6.72 23.50 -2.51
C TRP A 266 -8.14 23.80 -2.00
N GLY A 267 -8.44 23.50 -0.73
CA GLY A 267 -9.75 23.74 -0.14
C GLY A 267 -10.87 22.84 -0.68
N LYS A 268 -12.12 23.20 -0.37
CA LYS A 268 -13.33 22.48 -0.79
C LYS A 268 -13.85 23.05 -2.11
N ALA A 269 -13.12 22.89 -3.21
CA ALA A 269 -13.64 23.28 -4.50
C ALA A 269 -14.17 22.09 -5.28
N THR A 270 -15.35 22.28 -5.85
CA THR A 270 -15.98 21.40 -6.82
C THR A 270 -15.12 21.29 -8.07
N ASN A 271 -15.10 20.10 -8.68
CA ASN A 271 -14.51 19.87 -10.01
C ASN A 271 -14.88 21.02 -10.97
N GLY A 272 -13.88 21.60 -11.65
CA GLY A 272 -14.09 22.67 -12.64
C GLY A 272 -13.80 24.11 -12.19
N ASN A 273 -13.28 24.35 -10.97
CA ASN A 273 -12.81 25.69 -10.60
C ASN A 273 -11.54 26.06 -11.40
N MET A 274 -11.67 27.05 -12.30
CA MET A 274 -10.58 27.53 -13.16
C MET A 274 -9.39 28.06 -12.35
N TRP A 275 -9.63 28.75 -11.22
CA TRP A 275 -8.55 29.31 -10.40
C TRP A 275 -7.64 28.22 -9.85
N ILE A 276 -8.22 27.12 -9.41
CA ILE A 276 -7.47 25.97 -8.88
C ILE A 276 -6.80 25.19 -10.00
N SER A 277 -7.48 24.93 -11.12
CA SER A 277 -6.87 24.18 -12.22
C SER A 277 -5.69 24.92 -12.83
N GLN A 278 -5.82 26.24 -13.02
CA GLN A 278 -4.73 27.08 -13.52
C GLN A 278 -3.66 27.34 -12.45
N GLY A 279 -4.05 27.45 -11.17
CA GLY A 279 -3.11 27.55 -10.04
C GLY A 279 -2.24 26.29 -9.91
N LYS A 280 -2.82 25.10 -10.09
CA LYS A 280 -2.06 23.84 -10.19
C LYS A 280 -1.11 23.88 -11.38
N LYS A 281 -1.60 24.30 -12.56
CA LYS A 281 -0.78 24.42 -13.78
C LYS A 281 0.42 25.34 -13.58
N SER A 282 0.26 26.49 -12.91
CA SER A 282 1.37 27.42 -12.65
C SER A 282 2.44 26.79 -11.74
N LEU A 283 2.04 26.12 -10.66
CA LEU A 283 2.97 25.39 -9.78
C LEU A 283 3.70 24.26 -10.51
N ILE A 284 2.99 23.47 -11.32
CA ILE A 284 3.56 22.35 -12.10
C ILE A 284 4.60 22.88 -13.08
N VAL A 285 4.29 23.97 -13.80
CA VAL A 285 5.20 24.57 -14.78
C VAL A 285 6.47 25.08 -14.14
N ILE A 286 6.37 25.77 -13.00
CA ILE A 286 7.54 26.26 -12.26
C ILE A 286 8.38 25.09 -11.76
N ALA A 287 7.77 24.07 -11.14
CA ALA A 287 8.48 22.90 -10.65
C ALA A 287 9.20 22.16 -11.79
N ASN A 288 8.53 21.94 -12.92
CA ASN A 288 9.13 21.31 -14.08
C ASN A 288 10.27 22.15 -14.65
N PHE A 289 10.11 23.47 -14.74
CA PHE A 289 11.17 24.37 -15.16
C PHE A 289 12.42 24.21 -14.28
N LEU A 290 12.27 24.23 -12.95
CA LEU A 290 13.38 24.09 -12.01
C LEU A 290 14.06 22.72 -12.12
N LEU A 291 13.30 21.64 -12.27
CA LEU A 291 13.84 20.29 -12.45
C LEU A 291 14.64 20.16 -13.76
N PHE A 292 14.13 20.72 -14.86
CA PHE A 292 14.82 20.70 -16.15
C PHE A 292 15.99 21.67 -16.22
N LEU A 293 15.91 22.80 -15.53
CA LEU A 293 17.06 23.68 -15.35
C LEU A 293 18.21 22.95 -14.66
N ALA A 294 17.89 22.14 -13.64
CA ALA A 294 18.88 21.30 -12.98
C ALA A 294 19.54 20.35 -13.98
N LEU A 295 18.77 19.75 -14.90
CA LEU A 295 19.27 18.85 -15.95
C LEU A 295 20.22 19.53 -16.91
N ASP A 296 19.91 20.75 -17.32
CA ASP A 296 20.72 21.53 -18.25
C ASP A 296 22.07 21.93 -17.64
N ASP A 297 22.06 22.46 -16.42
CA ASP A 297 23.26 22.92 -15.73
C ASP A 297 23.19 22.62 -14.23
N LYS A 298 24.13 21.78 -13.78
CA LYS A 298 24.23 21.32 -12.38
C LYS A 298 24.61 22.44 -11.40
N ASN A 299 25.09 23.57 -11.90
CA ASN A 299 25.55 24.70 -11.07
C ASN A 299 24.46 25.76 -10.83
N LEU A 300 23.32 25.69 -11.52
CA LEU A 300 22.28 26.71 -11.42
C LEU A 300 21.27 26.48 -10.32
N ILE A 301 21.01 25.21 -10.02
CA ILE A 301 20.07 24.83 -9.01
C ILE A 301 20.59 23.57 -8.33
N HIS A 302 20.60 23.58 -7.01
CA HIS A 302 20.94 22.42 -6.19
C HIS A 302 19.67 21.79 -5.62
N LYS A 303 19.81 20.57 -5.11
CA LYS A 303 18.69 19.79 -4.55
C LYS A 303 17.94 20.57 -3.47
N ASP A 304 18.67 21.28 -2.62
CA ASP A 304 18.09 22.08 -1.55
C ASP A 304 17.32 23.30 -2.05
N ASN A 305 17.58 23.80 -3.26
CA ASN A 305 16.81 24.87 -3.89
C ASN A 305 15.52 24.34 -4.55
N PHE A 306 15.42 23.05 -4.83
CA PHE A 306 14.24 22.44 -5.44
C PHE A 306 13.16 22.16 -4.38
N ASN A 307 12.56 23.23 -3.87
CA ASN A 307 11.57 23.19 -2.78
C ASN A 307 10.42 24.21 -3.01
N PHE A 308 9.38 24.12 -2.19
CA PHE A 308 8.19 24.96 -2.34
C PHE A 308 8.39 26.45 -2.04
N GLU A 309 9.37 26.82 -1.22
CA GLU A 309 9.67 28.23 -0.98
C GLU A 309 10.28 28.88 -2.23
N THR A 310 11.18 28.16 -2.91
CA THR A 310 11.72 28.59 -4.19
C THR A 310 10.61 28.71 -5.23
N ILE A 311 9.71 27.72 -5.34
CA ILE A 311 8.55 27.82 -6.24
C ILE A 311 7.69 29.03 -5.91
N ALA A 312 7.41 29.29 -4.63
CA ALA A 312 6.60 30.43 -4.21
C ALA A 312 7.25 31.78 -4.57
N SER A 313 8.58 31.89 -4.48
CA SER A 313 9.29 33.12 -4.88
C SER A 313 9.09 33.46 -6.38
N LEU A 314 8.78 32.46 -7.21
CA LEU A 314 8.56 32.59 -8.65
C LEU A 314 7.10 32.91 -9.02
N LEU A 315 6.17 32.93 -8.06
CA LEU A 315 4.76 33.27 -8.29
C LEU A 315 4.46 34.77 -8.31
N ASN A 316 5.48 35.64 -8.22
CA ASN A 316 5.30 37.09 -8.32
C ASN A 316 5.07 37.52 -9.77
N THR A 317 4.05 38.35 -10.05
CA THR A 317 3.71 38.85 -11.40
C THR A 317 4.88 39.50 -12.12
N SER A 318 5.78 40.18 -11.40
CA SER A 318 7.00 40.80 -11.98
C SER A 318 7.98 39.80 -12.60
N HIS A 319 7.90 38.53 -12.21
CA HIS A 319 8.68 37.45 -12.82
C HIS A 319 8.05 36.89 -14.09
N TRP A 320 6.82 37.26 -14.43
CA TRP A 320 6.09 36.76 -15.62
C TRP A 320 5.93 37.86 -16.67
N GLU A 321 5.59 39.07 -16.23
CA GLU A 321 5.48 40.26 -17.06
C GLU A 321 6.41 41.36 -16.52
N ASN A 322 7.35 41.83 -17.34
CA ASN A 322 7.98 43.14 -17.13
C ASN A 322 7.58 44.05 -18.28
N ASP A 323 7.20 45.29 -17.97
CA ASP A 323 6.53 46.26 -18.86
C ASP A 323 7.22 46.55 -20.21
N LYS A 324 8.44 46.03 -20.47
CA LYS A 324 9.11 46.08 -21.79
C LYS A 324 9.98 44.86 -22.16
N LYS A 325 10.07 43.78 -21.35
CA LYS A 325 10.95 42.62 -21.61
C LYS A 325 10.39 41.30 -21.06
N ILE A 326 10.50 40.22 -21.86
CA ILE A 326 10.25 38.84 -21.42
C ILE A 326 11.20 38.52 -20.25
N SER A 327 10.69 37.94 -19.17
CA SER A 327 11.50 37.57 -18.01
C SER A 327 12.52 36.48 -18.34
N SER A 328 13.61 36.44 -17.57
CA SER A 328 14.78 35.63 -17.88
C SER A 328 14.49 34.14 -17.95
N TRP A 329 13.64 33.61 -17.06
CA TRP A 329 13.30 32.19 -17.06
C TRP A 329 12.38 31.81 -18.24
N ILE A 330 11.46 32.69 -18.65
CA ILE A 330 10.63 32.49 -19.86
C ILE A 330 11.51 32.51 -21.11
N LEU A 331 12.44 33.46 -21.18
CA LEU A 331 13.39 33.56 -22.30
C LEU A 331 14.31 32.33 -22.36
N TYR A 332 14.77 31.85 -21.20
CA TYR A 332 15.54 30.61 -21.09
C TYR A 332 14.74 29.42 -21.63
N ALA A 333 13.52 29.21 -21.12
CA ALA A 333 12.65 28.13 -21.58
C ALA A 333 12.36 28.21 -23.08
N LYS A 334 12.11 29.43 -23.61
CA LYS A 334 11.92 29.66 -25.05
C LYS A 334 13.14 29.26 -25.86
N LYS A 335 14.34 29.70 -25.45
CA LYS A 335 15.59 29.35 -26.15
C LYS A 335 15.79 27.84 -26.17
N ARG A 336 15.58 27.15 -25.04
CA ARG A 336 15.72 25.68 -24.96
C ARG A 336 14.67 24.94 -25.79
N ALA A 337 13.43 25.42 -25.82
CA ALA A 337 12.38 24.85 -26.67
C ALA A 337 12.66 24.94 -28.17
N LEU A 338 13.49 25.90 -28.60
CA LEU A 338 13.92 26.09 -29.98
C LEU A 338 15.17 25.25 -30.35
N VAL A 339 15.85 24.63 -29.38
CA VAL A 339 16.92 23.66 -29.65
C VAL A 339 16.27 22.40 -30.22
N ASP A 340 16.80 21.90 -31.35
CA ASP A 340 16.08 20.96 -32.19
C ASP A 340 15.71 19.66 -31.44
N ASN A 341 14.40 19.36 -31.47
CA ASN A 341 13.75 18.18 -30.91
C ASN A 341 13.65 18.00 -29.36
N ASP A 342 13.83 19.05 -28.54
CA ASP A 342 13.55 18.93 -27.09
C ASP A 342 12.05 19.01 -26.76
N TYR A 343 11.40 17.84 -26.73
CA TYR A 343 9.97 17.69 -26.44
C TYR A 343 9.57 18.30 -25.09
N TYR A 344 10.37 18.12 -24.05
CA TYR A 344 10.01 18.53 -22.70
C TYR A 344 10.13 20.05 -22.53
N TRP A 345 11.20 20.66 -23.03
CA TRP A 345 11.33 22.12 -23.03
C TRP A 345 10.23 22.79 -23.86
N LYS A 346 9.84 22.21 -25.01
CA LYS A 346 8.67 22.66 -25.78
C LYS A 346 7.39 22.61 -24.96
N LYS A 347 7.13 21.50 -24.26
CA LYS A 347 5.96 21.35 -23.38
C LYS A 347 5.95 22.36 -22.23
N ILE A 348 7.10 22.58 -21.57
CA ILE A 348 7.24 23.59 -20.51
C ILE A 348 6.96 24.98 -21.06
N TYR A 349 7.63 25.37 -22.15
CA TYR A 349 7.47 26.69 -22.76
C TYR A 349 6.04 26.96 -23.24
N ASN A 350 5.38 26.00 -23.91
CA ASN A 350 4.00 26.16 -24.34
C ASN A 350 3.06 26.41 -23.14
N ASN A 351 3.26 25.70 -22.03
CA ASN A 351 2.45 25.93 -20.83
C ASN A 351 2.71 27.30 -20.18
N ILE A 352 3.96 27.78 -20.21
CA ILE A 352 4.31 29.14 -19.78
C ILE A 352 3.61 30.17 -20.67
N GLU A 353 3.68 29.98 -21.98
CA GLU A 353 3.09 30.88 -22.97
C GLU A 353 1.56 30.95 -22.83
N ASP A 354 0.90 29.80 -22.64
CA ASP A 354 -0.54 29.73 -22.37
C ASP A 354 -0.94 30.56 -21.14
N LEU A 355 -0.19 30.42 -20.03
CA LEU A 355 -0.44 31.16 -18.81
C LEU A 355 -0.19 32.66 -19.01
N SER A 356 0.89 33.02 -19.69
CA SER A 356 1.31 34.41 -19.93
C SER A 356 0.37 35.17 -20.88
N LYS A 357 -0.43 34.46 -21.70
CA LYS A 357 -1.47 35.04 -22.57
C LYS A 357 -2.77 35.36 -21.82
N THR A 358 -2.89 34.93 -20.56
CA THR A 358 -4.08 35.18 -19.74
C THR A 358 -4.18 36.69 -19.40
N PRO A 359 -5.37 37.31 -19.42
CA PRO A 359 -5.52 38.72 -19.03
C PRO A 359 -4.93 39.01 -17.64
N LYS A 360 -4.24 40.14 -17.48
CA LYS A 360 -3.45 40.48 -16.26
C LYS A 360 -4.20 40.28 -14.94
N GLU A 361 -5.45 40.74 -14.86
CA GLU A 361 -6.28 40.61 -13.65
C GLU A 361 -6.57 39.14 -13.32
N THR A 362 -6.93 38.36 -14.34
CA THR A 362 -7.16 36.92 -14.21
C THR A 362 -5.86 36.18 -13.88
N PHE A 363 -4.74 36.57 -14.49
CA PHE A 363 -3.45 35.97 -14.20
C PHE A 363 -3.01 36.25 -12.76
N GLY A 364 -3.21 37.47 -12.25
CA GLY A 364 -2.96 37.82 -10.86
C GLY A 364 -3.78 36.98 -9.88
N GLY A 365 -5.05 36.71 -10.17
CA GLY A 365 -5.87 35.82 -9.33
C GLY A 365 -5.42 34.36 -9.36
N ILE A 366 -4.94 33.85 -10.51
CA ILE A 366 -4.36 32.49 -10.61
C ILE A 366 -3.11 32.36 -9.73
N LEU A 367 -2.23 33.36 -9.78
CA LEU A 367 -1.02 33.39 -8.95
C LEU A 367 -1.35 33.54 -7.46
N ALA A 368 -2.36 34.34 -7.11
CA ALA A 368 -2.81 34.47 -5.72
C ALA A 368 -3.36 33.15 -5.17
N GLU A 369 -4.13 32.40 -5.96
CA GLU A 369 -4.62 31.07 -5.57
C GLU A 369 -3.46 30.09 -5.34
N ALA A 370 -2.50 30.01 -6.28
CA ALA A 370 -1.29 29.20 -6.14
C ALA A 370 -0.43 29.60 -4.94
N GLN A 371 -0.28 30.90 -4.67
CA GLN A 371 0.47 31.40 -3.51
C GLN A 371 -0.22 31.03 -2.19
N SER A 372 -1.55 31.06 -2.17
CA SER A 372 -2.33 30.79 -0.96
C SER A 372 -2.08 29.39 -0.39
N VAL A 373 -1.98 28.38 -1.26
CA VAL A 373 -1.74 26.98 -0.86
C VAL A 373 -0.30 26.73 -0.42
N LEU A 374 0.65 27.58 -0.85
CA LEU A 374 2.06 27.51 -0.45
C LEU A 374 2.38 28.25 0.86
N ASN A 375 1.43 28.99 1.44
CA ASN A 375 1.65 29.76 2.67
C ASN A 375 2.18 28.92 3.84
N VAL A 376 1.81 27.63 3.94
CA VAL A 376 2.31 26.73 4.99
C VAL A 376 3.82 26.49 4.87
N PHE A 377 4.36 26.52 3.65
CA PHE A 377 5.79 26.40 3.39
C PHE A 377 6.53 27.74 3.55
N ASN A 378 5.81 28.87 3.64
CA ASN A 378 6.42 30.21 3.64
C ASN A 378 6.30 30.96 4.97
N ASN A 379 5.28 30.67 5.78
CA ASN A 379 4.95 31.50 6.94
C ASN A 379 5.43 30.91 8.27
N ASP A 380 5.67 29.60 8.34
CA ASP A 380 6.17 28.93 9.56
C ASP A 380 7.64 28.56 9.39
N GLU A 381 8.52 29.30 10.07
CA GLU A 381 9.98 29.12 9.99
C GLU A 381 10.44 27.74 10.49
N ASN A 382 9.70 27.12 11.42
CA ASN A 382 10.04 25.79 11.91
C ASN A 382 9.65 24.72 10.87
N LEU A 383 8.51 24.86 10.22
CA LEU A 383 8.09 23.94 9.15
C LEU A 383 8.98 24.10 7.91
N LYS A 384 9.35 25.33 7.52
CA LYS A 384 10.33 25.60 6.47
C LYS A 384 11.60 24.78 6.61
N MET A 385 12.17 24.78 7.80
CA MET A 385 13.42 24.09 8.08
C MET A 385 13.33 22.57 7.83
N ILE A 386 12.18 21.96 8.14
CA ILE A 386 11.92 20.55 7.81
C ILE A 386 11.68 20.36 6.32
N LEU A 387 10.91 21.25 5.70
CA LEU A 387 10.36 21.02 4.36
C LEU A 387 11.32 21.38 3.21
N ARG A 388 12.48 21.96 3.52
CA ARG A 388 13.53 22.31 2.54
C ARG A 388 14.57 21.22 2.33
N ASP A 389 15.01 20.60 3.41
CA ASP A 389 16.21 19.75 3.42
C ASP A 389 15.92 18.34 2.90
N THR A 390 16.94 17.74 2.28
CA THR A 390 16.84 16.52 1.51
C THR A 390 17.74 15.38 2.00
N ASP A 391 18.57 15.59 3.02
CA ASP A 391 19.60 14.63 3.42
C ASP A 391 19.15 13.69 4.54
N SER A 392 18.26 14.17 5.43
CA SER A 392 17.96 13.42 6.65
C SER A 392 16.87 12.34 6.49
N PHE A 393 16.04 12.44 5.45
CA PHE A 393 14.95 11.50 5.14
C PHE A 393 14.92 11.12 3.65
N ASP A 394 15.88 10.28 3.24
CA ASP A 394 15.97 9.75 1.88
C ASP A 394 15.00 8.56 1.69
N LEU A 395 13.82 8.84 1.16
CA LEU A 395 12.76 7.85 0.94
C LEU A 395 13.22 6.67 0.07
N VAL A 396 14.09 6.89 -0.91
CA VAL A 396 14.56 5.85 -1.83
C VAL A 396 15.41 4.83 -1.08
N ASN A 397 16.31 5.32 -0.23
CA ASN A 397 17.16 4.46 0.60
C ASN A 397 16.36 3.76 1.69
N ILE A 398 15.43 4.48 2.33
CA ILE A 398 14.59 3.91 3.39
C ILE A 398 13.72 2.79 2.81
N ALA A 399 13.03 3.03 1.70
CA ALA A 399 12.12 2.05 1.10
C ALA A 399 12.83 0.79 0.57
N SER A 400 14.10 0.89 0.16
CA SER A 400 14.92 -0.23 -0.32
C SER A 400 15.78 -0.89 0.76
N ASP A 401 15.65 -0.47 2.02
CA ASP A 401 16.45 -1.01 3.11
C ASP A 401 16.05 -2.46 3.44
N SER A 402 17.04 -3.33 3.55
CA SER A 402 16.83 -4.73 3.93
C SER A 402 16.47 -4.90 5.42
N LYS A 403 16.76 -3.90 6.27
CA LYS A 403 16.39 -3.91 7.69
C LYS A 403 14.93 -3.45 7.86
N PRO A 404 14.19 -4.02 8.83
CA PRO A 404 12.87 -3.52 9.16
C PRO A 404 12.98 -2.07 9.67
N PHE A 405 12.01 -1.23 9.32
CA PHE A 405 11.97 0.17 9.75
C PHE A 405 10.58 0.56 10.22
N ALA A 406 10.52 1.58 11.08
CA ALA A 406 9.30 2.18 11.57
C ALA A 406 9.36 3.70 11.33
N ILE A 407 8.44 4.21 10.51
CA ILE A 407 8.28 5.65 10.26
C ILE A 407 7.10 6.15 11.09
N PHE A 408 7.36 7.04 12.03
CA PHE A 408 6.32 7.74 12.79
C PHE A 408 6.08 9.13 12.21
N ILE A 409 4.80 9.45 11.98
CA ILE A 409 4.37 10.74 11.45
C ILE A 409 3.54 11.44 12.52
N HIS A 410 4.13 12.44 13.16
CA HIS A 410 3.49 13.24 14.20
C HIS A 410 2.97 14.55 13.64
N TYR A 411 1.78 14.95 14.07
CA TYR A 411 1.16 16.18 13.63
C TYR A 411 0.19 16.70 14.70
N PRO A 412 0.07 18.02 14.86
CA PRO A 412 -0.83 18.62 15.85
C PRO A 412 -2.29 18.40 15.45
N ASP A 413 -3.03 17.62 16.22
CA ASP A 413 -4.47 17.36 16.04
C ASP A 413 -5.32 18.65 15.95
N HIS A 414 -4.95 19.69 16.70
CA HIS A 414 -5.63 20.98 16.77
C HIS A 414 -5.27 21.99 15.66
N LYS A 415 -4.31 21.68 14.75
CA LYS A 415 -3.94 22.55 13.61
C LYS A 415 -4.20 21.88 12.26
N PRO A 416 -5.44 21.90 11.75
CA PRO A 416 -5.81 21.26 10.48
C PRO A 416 -5.02 21.74 9.26
N THR A 417 -4.49 22.96 9.30
CA THR A 417 -3.78 23.61 8.17
C THR A 417 -2.55 22.84 7.70
N SER A 418 -1.94 22.00 8.55
CA SER A 418 -0.74 21.21 8.23
C SER A 418 -1.02 19.74 7.96
N HIS A 419 -2.25 19.25 8.17
CA HIS A 419 -2.56 17.81 8.07
C HIS A 419 -2.39 17.27 6.65
N PHE A 420 -2.46 18.13 5.62
CA PHE A 420 -2.23 17.70 4.23
C PHE A 420 -0.79 17.21 4.01
N LEU A 421 0.17 17.68 4.81
CA LEU A 421 1.56 17.20 4.78
C LEU A 421 1.64 15.71 5.16
N VAL A 422 0.78 15.26 6.08
CA VAL A 422 0.68 13.84 6.46
C VAL A 422 0.14 13.01 5.31
N SER A 423 -0.96 13.44 4.68
CA SER A 423 -1.53 12.75 3.52
C SER A 423 -0.55 12.69 2.35
N MET A 424 0.19 13.77 2.10
CA MET A 424 1.24 13.86 1.09
C MET A 424 2.43 12.95 1.41
N LEU A 425 2.88 12.90 2.66
CA LEU A 425 3.98 12.03 3.07
C LEU A 425 3.59 10.54 2.96
N VAL A 426 2.35 10.19 3.36
CA VAL A 426 1.81 8.82 3.19
C VAL A 426 1.78 8.43 1.71
N GLU A 427 1.36 9.34 0.83
CA GLU A 427 1.39 9.14 -0.62
C GLU A 427 2.80 8.84 -1.13
N GLN A 428 3.79 9.62 -0.71
CA GLN A 428 5.17 9.46 -1.16
C GLN A 428 5.82 8.17 -0.65
N ILE A 429 5.60 7.82 0.62
CA ILE A 429 6.09 6.55 1.16
C ILE A 429 5.47 5.39 0.38
N TYR A 430 4.16 5.45 0.10
CA TYR A 430 3.50 4.43 -0.72
C TYR A 430 4.12 4.32 -2.12
N GLN A 431 4.36 5.44 -2.81
CA GLN A 431 4.98 5.45 -4.13
C GLN A 431 6.39 4.82 -4.10
N ALA A 432 7.24 5.23 -3.15
CA ALA A 432 8.59 4.69 -3.01
C ALA A 432 8.60 3.17 -2.74
N LEU A 433 7.64 2.68 -1.95
CA LEU A 433 7.46 1.25 -1.70
C LEU A 433 6.96 0.50 -2.94
N ILE A 434 6.02 1.07 -3.69
CA ILE A 434 5.55 0.48 -4.96
C ILE A 434 6.67 0.37 -5.98
N GLU A 435 7.53 1.38 -6.06
CA GLU A 435 8.70 1.35 -6.93
C GLU A 435 9.73 0.32 -6.49
N THR A 436 9.94 0.17 -5.19
CA THR A 436 10.80 -0.89 -4.65
C THR A 436 10.23 -2.26 -5.00
N ALA A 437 8.92 -2.46 -4.85
CA ALA A 437 8.26 -3.71 -5.25
C ALA A 437 8.37 -3.98 -6.76
N ASN A 438 8.25 -2.95 -7.60
CA ASN A 438 8.38 -3.08 -9.06
C ASN A 438 9.78 -3.53 -9.51
N LYS A 439 10.82 -3.35 -8.68
CA LYS A 439 12.19 -3.79 -8.97
C LYS A 439 12.42 -5.28 -8.69
N THR A 440 11.48 -5.96 -8.01
CA THR A 440 11.61 -7.40 -7.71
C THR A 440 10.92 -8.23 -8.78
N ASP A 441 11.44 -9.44 -9.04
CA ASP A 441 10.86 -10.38 -10.02
C ASP A 441 9.41 -10.76 -9.69
N THR A 442 9.05 -10.74 -8.40
CA THR A 442 7.71 -11.09 -7.92
C THR A 442 6.74 -9.90 -7.92
N LEU A 443 7.22 -8.69 -8.25
CA LEU A 443 6.50 -7.43 -8.14
C LEU A 443 5.96 -7.17 -6.72
N LYS A 444 6.66 -7.66 -5.69
CA LYS A 444 6.30 -7.57 -4.28
C LYS A 444 7.47 -7.08 -3.46
N LEU A 445 7.18 -6.41 -2.35
CA LEU A 445 8.20 -6.17 -1.33
C LEU A 445 8.62 -7.50 -0.68
N ASP A 446 9.93 -7.66 -0.49
CA ASP A 446 10.50 -8.81 0.23
C ASP A 446 9.98 -8.89 1.67
N ARG A 447 9.82 -7.72 2.30
CA ARG A 447 9.20 -7.55 3.61
C ARG A 447 7.88 -6.83 3.43
N LYS A 448 6.83 -7.32 4.09
CA LYS A 448 5.54 -6.62 4.08
C LYS A 448 5.67 -5.21 4.67
N ALA A 449 4.89 -4.27 4.17
CA ALA A 449 4.77 -2.94 4.76
C ALA A 449 3.35 -2.72 5.29
N PHE A 450 3.24 -2.29 6.54
CA PHE A 450 1.97 -2.06 7.22
C PHE A 450 1.82 -0.59 7.57
N PHE A 451 0.79 0.05 7.00
CA PHE A 451 0.37 1.41 7.32
C PHE A 451 -0.68 1.36 8.42
N LEU A 452 -0.35 1.84 9.62
CA LEU A 452 -1.26 2.01 10.75
C LEU A 452 -1.61 3.49 10.85
N LEU A 453 -2.70 3.87 10.18
CA LEU A 453 -3.09 5.27 10.08
C LEU A 453 -4.07 5.62 11.21
N ASP A 454 -3.54 5.94 12.40
CA ASP A 454 -4.34 6.46 13.51
C ASP A 454 -4.98 7.80 13.13
N GLU A 455 -6.22 8.00 13.55
CA GLU A 455 -7.06 9.15 13.18
C GLU A 455 -7.13 9.46 11.66
N PHE A 456 -7.05 8.45 10.79
CA PHE A 456 -7.19 8.59 9.33
C PHE A 456 -8.43 9.41 8.89
N GLY A 457 -9.51 9.31 9.66
CA GLY A 457 -10.73 10.09 9.43
C GLY A 457 -10.53 11.61 9.48
N ASN A 458 -9.51 12.11 10.19
CA ASN A 458 -9.19 13.52 10.33
C ASN A 458 -8.21 14.04 9.26
N LEU A 459 -7.44 13.16 8.62
CA LEU A 459 -6.48 13.55 7.58
C LEU A 459 -7.18 14.08 6.32
N PRO A 460 -6.63 15.05 5.58
CA PRO A 460 -7.09 15.36 4.23
C PRO A 460 -7.05 14.13 3.32
N VAL A 461 -7.73 14.21 2.17
CA VAL A 461 -7.74 13.10 1.20
C VAL A 461 -6.32 12.76 0.76
N VAL A 462 -6.00 11.47 0.72
CA VAL A 462 -4.83 10.96 0.02
C VAL A 462 -5.23 10.79 -1.45
N VAL A 463 -4.41 11.30 -2.38
CA VAL A 463 -4.72 11.29 -3.81
C VAL A 463 -4.93 9.85 -4.29
N ASN A 464 -6.02 9.57 -5.04
CA ASN A 464 -6.32 8.26 -5.64
C ASN A 464 -6.27 7.06 -4.66
N PHE A 465 -6.69 7.27 -3.40
CA PHE A 465 -6.50 6.28 -2.33
C PHE A 465 -7.29 4.96 -2.51
N ASP A 466 -8.45 5.02 -3.16
CA ASP A 466 -9.27 3.87 -3.51
C ASP A 466 -8.53 2.89 -4.43
N ASN A 467 -7.89 3.41 -5.50
CA ASN A 467 -7.05 2.63 -6.40
C ASN A 467 -5.83 2.05 -5.67
N LYS A 468 -5.27 2.79 -4.71
CA LYS A 468 -4.14 2.29 -3.91
C LYS A 468 -4.52 1.10 -3.05
N LEU A 469 -5.67 1.17 -2.37
CA LEU A 469 -6.15 0.09 -1.51
C LEU A 469 -6.48 -1.19 -2.26
N THR A 470 -6.92 -1.10 -3.52
CA THR A 470 -7.20 -2.29 -4.34
C THR A 470 -5.92 -2.97 -4.83
N ILE A 471 -4.86 -2.20 -5.10
CA ILE A 471 -3.59 -2.71 -5.64
C ILE A 471 -2.61 -3.14 -4.53
N CYS A 472 -2.57 -2.46 -3.39
CA CYS A 472 -1.49 -2.56 -2.39
C CYS A 472 -1.20 -4.00 -1.93
N ARG A 473 -2.23 -4.82 -1.75
CA ARG A 473 -2.12 -6.23 -1.35
C ARG A 473 -1.24 -7.03 -2.30
N SER A 474 -1.37 -6.80 -3.61
CA SER A 474 -0.58 -7.51 -4.61
C SER A 474 0.92 -7.22 -4.52
N ARG A 475 1.29 -6.15 -3.79
CA ARG A 475 2.64 -5.63 -3.60
C ARG A 475 3.21 -5.86 -2.20
N ASN A 476 2.52 -6.66 -1.36
CA ASN A 476 2.83 -6.84 0.07
C ASN A 476 2.71 -5.56 0.92
N ILE A 477 1.80 -4.65 0.56
CA ILE A 477 1.50 -3.42 1.30
C ILE A 477 0.08 -3.50 1.87
N PHE A 478 -0.09 -3.17 3.15
CA PHE A 478 -1.36 -3.31 3.87
C PHE A 478 -1.70 -2.06 4.68
N PHE A 479 -2.98 -1.69 4.69
CA PHE A 479 -3.48 -0.53 5.42
C PHE A 479 -4.43 -0.92 6.55
N MET A 480 -4.26 -0.30 7.71
CA MET A 480 -5.24 -0.23 8.79
C MET A 480 -5.70 1.21 8.90
N LEU A 481 -6.95 1.46 8.50
CA LEU A 481 -7.57 2.78 8.58
C LEU A 481 -8.28 2.92 9.92
N VAL A 482 -7.91 3.92 10.73
CA VAL A 482 -8.55 4.14 12.01
C VAL A 482 -9.51 5.31 11.91
N VAL A 483 -10.81 5.03 12.03
CA VAL A 483 -11.89 6.00 11.88
C VAL A 483 -12.81 5.97 13.10
N GLN A 484 -13.50 7.07 13.35
CA GLN A 484 -14.55 7.12 14.37
C GLN A 484 -15.82 6.46 13.88
N ASP A 485 -16.16 6.72 12.61
CA ASP A 485 -17.32 6.23 11.90
C ASP A 485 -17.06 6.22 10.38
N TYR A 486 -17.95 5.58 9.61
CA TYR A 486 -17.84 5.53 8.15
C TYR A 486 -18.21 6.85 7.45
N ASN A 487 -18.74 7.86 8.13
CA ASN A 487 -18.96 9.16 7.50
C ASN A 487 -17.64 9.89 7.25
N GLN A 488 -16.61 9.67 8.08
CA GLN A 488 -15.30 10.30 7.90
C GLN A 488 -14.60 9.94 6.58
N ILE A 489 -14.94 8.79 5.97
CA ILE A 489 -14.39 8.38 4.67
C ILE A 489 -15.19 8.93 3.47
N LYS A 490 -16.39 9.50 3.68
CA LYS A 490 -17.22 10.07 2.59
C LYS A 490 -16.54 11.26 1.88
N LYS A 491 -15.57 11.93 2.52
CA LYS A 491 -14.75 12.97 1.90
C LYS A 491 -14.04 12.54 0.62
N TYR A 492 -13.80 11.23 0.44
CA TYR A 492 -13.18 10.69 -0.77
C TYR A 492 -14.10 10.67 -1.99
N ASN A 493 -15.41 10.89 -1.83
CA ASN A 493 -16.35 10.95 -2.96
C ASN A 493 -16.13 12.15 -3.90
N ILE A 494 -15.20 13.07 -3.57
CA ILE A 494 -14.76 14.12 -4.50
C ILE A 494 -14.14 13.54 -5.79
N TYR A 495 -13.60 12.32 -5.72
CA TYR A 495 -13.02 11.61 -6.88
C TYR A 495 -14.06 10.76 -7.64
N GLY A 496 -15.32 10.77 -7.22
CA GLY A 496 -16.39 9.99 -7.83
C GLY A 496 -17.42 9.52 -6.82
N GLU A 497 -18.68 9.42 -7.24
CA GLU A 497 -19.70 8.81 -6.40
C GLU A 497 -19.37 7.33 -6.15
N GLY A 498 -19.30 6.93 -4.87
CA GLY A 498 -19.00 5.55 -4.48
C GLY A 498 -17.54 5.28 -4.09
N THR A 499 -16.60 6.23 -4.26
CA THR A 499 -15.19 6.06 -3.87
C THR A 499 -15.05 5.67 -2.38
N ALA A 500 -15.82 6.29 -1.49
CA ALA A 500 -15.82 5.92 -0.07
C ALA A 500 -16.28 4.47 0.18
N GLN A 501 -17.22 3.98 -0.63
CA GLN A 501 -17.69 2.59 -0.54
C GLN A 501 -16.61 1.61 -1.02
N VAL A 502 -15.84 1.97 -2.06
CA VAL A 502 -14.68 1.18 -2.53
C VAL A 502 -13.62 1.08 -1.43
N ILE A 503 -13.28 2.20 -0.78
CA ILE A 503 -12.33 2.23 0.34
C ILE A 503 -12.80 1.31 1.48
N LYS A 504 -14.07 1.42 1.88
CA LYS A 504 -14.67 0.58 2.92
C LYS A 504 -14.63 -0.90 2.55
N ASN A 505 -15.05 -1.25 1.33
CA ASN A 505 -15.12 -2.64 0.86
C ASN A 505 -13.74 -3.27 0.67
N SER A 506 -12.72 -2.48 0.37
CA SER A 506 -11.34 -2.94 0.24
C SER A 506 -10.74 -3.36 1.58
N CYS A 507 -11.28 -2.87 2.71
CA CYS A 507 -10.92 -3.27 4.05
C CYS A 507 -11.69 -4.54 4.48
N GLN A 508 -11.16 -5.72 4.16
CA GLN A 508 -11.88 -6.98 4.43
C GLN A 508 -11.87 -7.41 5.90
N VAL A 509 -11.04 -6.79 6.75
CA VAL A 509 -11.06 -6.96 8.20
C VAL A 509 -11.62 -5.72 8.87
N VAL A 510 -12.72 -5.85 9.60
CA VAL A 510 -13.34 -4.77 10.35
C VAL A 510 -13.17 -5.03 11.84
N TYR A 511 -12.49 -4.11 12.53
CA TYR A 511 -12.42 -4.03 13.98
C TYR A 511 -13.47 -3.04 14.48
N PHE A 512 -14.54 -3.51 15.11
CA PHE A 512 -15.60 -2.65 15.63
C PHE A 512 -15.58 -2.62 17.16
N LEU A 513 -15.21 -1.46 17.71
CA LEU A 513 -15.21 -1.19 19.15
C LEU A 513 -16.53 -0.57 19.61
N ALA A 514 -16.98 0.49 18.95
CA ALA A 514 -18.27 1.15 19.20
C ALA A 514 -18.54 2.19 18.08
N SER A 515 -19.75 2.73 18.02
CA SER A 515 -20.08 3.90 17.20
C SER A 515 -21.27 4.63 17.82
N ASN A 516 -21.31 5.95 17.68
CA ASN A 516 -22.49 6.77 17.97
C ASN A 516 -23.32 7.07 16.72
N ASP A 517 -22.74 6.90 15.53
CA ASP A 517 -23.39 7.13 14.25
C ASP A 517 -24.33 5.97 13.89
N GLU A 518 -25.59 6.30 13.65
CA GLU A 518 -26.65 5.33 13.38
C GLU A 518 -26.44 4.59 12.06
N GLN A 519 -25.95 5.28 11.02
CA GLN A 519 -25.68 4.64 9.74
C GLN A 519 -24.58 3.59 9.87
N THR A 520 -23.49 3.90 10.57
CA THR A 520 -22.39 2.97 10.86
C THR A 520 -22.88 1.78 11.66
N LEU A 521 -23.74 1.99 12.67
CA LEU A 521 -24.33 0.89 13.44
C LEU A 521 -25.23 -0.01 12.59
N ASN A 522 -26.04 0.57 11.72
CA ASN A 522 -26.87 -0.17 10.76
C ASN A 522 -26.00 -0.99 9.79
N ASP A 523 -24.91 -0.40 9.28
CA ASP A 523 -23.96 -1.08 8.41
C ASP A 523 -23.29 -2.27 9.11
N ILE A 524 -22.90 -2.09 10.37
CA ILE A 524 -22.31 -3.17 11.18
C ILE A 524 -23.33 -4.26 11.48
N SER A 525 -24.56 -3.91 11.87
CA SER A 525 -25.65 -4.87 12.09
C SER A 525 -25.91 -5.73 10.83
N LYS A 526 -26.00 -5.09 9.66
CA LYS A 526 -26.13 -5.78 8.37
C LYS A 526 -24.93 -6.68 8.08
N ALA A 527 -23.71 -6.20 8.35
CA ALA A 527 -22.48 -6.98 8.14
C ALA A 527 -22.35 -8.20 9.07
N LEU A 528 -22.97 -8.16 10.26
CA LEU A 528 -23.07 -9.33 11.15
C LEU A 528 -24.09 -10.37 10.64
N GLY A 529 -25.00 -9.97 9.76
CA GLY A 529 -26.04 -10.81 9.17
C GLY A 529 -27.27 -10.97 10.05
N THR A 530 -28.16 -11.88 9.65
CA THR A 530 -29.39 -12.21 10.36
C THR A 530 -29.38 -13.67 10.86
N LYS A 531 -30.25 -13.95 11.82
CA LYS A 531 -30.53 -15.27 12.39
C LYS A 531 -32.03 -15.55 12.31
N GLU A 532 -32.37 -16.80 12.10
CA GLU A 532 -33.75 -17.27 12.16
C GLU A 532 -34.18 -17.44 13.62
N VAL A 533 -35.35 -16.89 13.95
CA VAL A 533 -35.96 -16.99 15.28
C VAL A 533 -37.40 -17.46 15.10
N VAL A 534 -37.78 -18.51 15.83
CA VAL A 534 -39.17 -18.95 15.89
C VAL A 534 -39.93 -18.02 16.84
N ALA A 535 -40.82 -17.21 16.29
CA ALA A 535 -41.73 -16.35 17.04
C ALA A 535 -43.02 -17.11 17.35
N LYS A 536 -43.31 -17.30 18.64
CA LYS A 536 -44.58 -17.86 19.12
C LYS A 536 -45.52 -16.73 19.52
N SER A 537 -46.64 -16.62 18.83
CA SER A 537 -47.71 -15.67 19.17
C SER A 537 -48.78 -16.41 19.97
N TYR A 538 -49.17 -15.87 21.12
CA TYR A 538 -50.23 -16.41 21.96
C TYR A 538 -51.45 -15.49 21.87
N THR A 539 -52.58 -16.03 21.44
CA THR A 539 -53.86 -15.32 21.42
C THR A 539 -54.74 -15.90 22.53
N SER A 540 -55.21 -15.04 23.43
CA SER A 540 -56.14 -15.41 24.51
C SER A 540 -57.46 -14.68 24.30
N SER A 541 -58.57 -15.41 24.23
CA SER A 541 -59.91 -14.83 24.25
C SER A 541 -60.51 -14.91 25.66
N ASN A 542 -61.12 -13.82 26.14
CA ASN A 542 -61.68 -13.74 27.50
C ASN A 542 -62.99 -14.51 27.70
N THR A 543 -63.54 -15.11 26.64
CA THR A 543 -64.89 -15.70 26.64
C THR A 543 -64.91 -17.22 26.59
N ASN A 544 -63.77 -17.89 26.38
CA ASN A 544 -63.61 -19.34 26.50
C ASN A 544 -62.14 -19.66 26.78
N ASN A 545 -61.86 -20.60 27.69
CA ASN A 545 -60.52 -21.04 28.14
C ASN A 545 -59.64 -21.71 27.05
N ASN A 546 -59.79 -21.36 25.77
CA ASN A 546 -58.95 -21.86 24.68
C ASN A 546 -57.88 -20.81 24.34
N SER A 547 -56.62 -21.17 24.62
CA SER A 547 -55.46 -20.43 24.11
C SER A 547 -54.99 -21.07 22.81
N SER A 548 -54.83 -20.26 21.76
CA SER A 548 -54.21 -20.70 20.50
C SER A 548 -52.80 -20.13 20.43
N SER A 549 -51.84 -20.99 20.07
CA SER A 549 -50.45 -20.59 19.82
C SER A 549 -50.10 -20.84 18.36
N THR A 550 -49.64 -19.80 17.68
CA THR A 550 -49.14 -19.91 16.30
C THR A 550 -47.63 -19.67 16.31
N GLU A 551 -46.87 -20.59 15.72
CA GLU A 551 -45.42 -20.45 15.55
C GLU A 551 -45.13 -19.95 14.14
N SER A 552 -44.27 -18.93 14.01
CA SER A 552 -43.85 -18.37 12.74
C SER A 552 -42.33 -18.16 12.74
N GLU A 553 -41.66 -18.48 11.65
CA GLU A 553 -40.22 -18.23 11.51
C GLU A 553 -40.00 -16.78 11.07
N LYS A 554 -39.15 -16.04 11.79
CA LYS A 554 -38.81 -14.64 11.49
C LYS A 554 -37.30 -14.47 11.43
N SER A 555 -36.82 -13.74 10.42
CA SER A 555 -35.43 -13.32 10.32
C SER A 555 -35.19 -12.08 11.20
N LYS A 556 -34.20 -12.14 12.09
CA LYS A 556 -33.80 -11.05 12.98
C LYS A 556 -32.29 -10.80 12.86
N PRO A 557 -31.77 -9.56 12.93
CA PRO A 557 -30.34 -9.31 13.03
C PRO A 557 -29.63 -10.16 14.09
N VAL A 558 -28.39 -10.57 13.80
CA VAL A 558 -27.56 -11.31 14.76
C VAL A 558 -27.36 -10.48 16.02
N MET A 559 -27.10 -9.18 15.83
CA MET A 559 -27.09 -8.16 16.87
C MET A 559 -27.84 -6.92 16.40
N GLU A 560 -28.83 -6.48 17.17
CA GLU A 560 -29.60 -5.26 16.86
C GLU A 560 -28.77 -4.00 17.08
N VAL A 561 -29.17 -2.87 16.47
CA VAL A 561 -28.51 -1.57 16.69
C VAL A 561 -28.48 -1.19 18.18
N ALA A 562 -29.57 -1.47 18.92
CA ALA A 562 -29.65 -1.21 20.36
C ALA A 562 -28.66 -2.10 21.16
N GLU A 563 -28.45 -3.35 20.73
CA GLU A 563 -27.48 -4.26 21.35
C GLU A 563 -26.04 -3.82 21.02
N LEU A 564 -25.77 -3.33 19.81
CA LEU A 564 -24.49 -2.74 19.44
C LEU A 564 -24.16 -1.49 20.26
N LYS A 565 -25.15 -0.61 20.49
CA LYS A 565 -25.00 0.60 21.34
C LYS A 565 -24.72 0.26 22.80
N SER A 566 -25.33 -0.80 23.32
CA SER A 566 -25.17 -1.26 24.71
C SER A 566 -24.04 -2.28 24.90
N LYS A 567 -23.27 -2.59 23.84
CA LYS A 567 -22.14 -3.51 23.89
C LYS A 567 -21.11 -3.03 24.90
N LYS A 568 -20.57 -3.96 25.70
CA LYS A 568 -19.56 -3.61 26.72
C LYS A 568 -18.30 -2.98 26.09
N PRO A 569 -17.67 -2.00 26.75
CA PRO A 569 -16.52 -1.28 26.17
C PRO A 569 -15.26 -2.13 25.93
N ASP A 570 -15.12 -3.27 26.63
CA ASP A 570 -14.00 -4.20 26.47
C ASP A 570 -14.23 -5.25 25.37
N ASP A 571 -15.42 -5.28 24.77
CA ASP A 571 -15.74 -6.19 23.67
C ASP A 571 -15.28 -5.61 22.34
N LEU A 572 -14.62 -6.43 21.53
CA LEU A 572 -14.26 -6.15 20.16
C LEU A 572 -15.01 -7.13 19.26
N ILE A 573 -15.75 -6.58 18.29
CA ILE A 573 -16.34 -7.34 17.20
C ILE A 573 -15.34 -7.32 16.04
N ILE A 574 -15.04 -8.49 15.49
CA ILE A 574 -14.23 -8.64 14.29
C ILE A 574 -15.09 -9.26 13.21
N ILE A 575 -15.21 -8.56 12.09
CA ILE A 575 -15.87 -9.05 10.88
C ILE A 575 -14.78 -9.28 9.84
N LYS A 576 -14.82 -10.44 9.21
CA LYS A 576 -13.86 -10.82 8.18
C LYS A 576 -14.55 -11.56 7.06
N ASN A 577 -14.28 -11.18 5.82
CA ASN A 577 -14.88 -11.83 4.67
C ASN A 577 -14.54 -13.33 4.60
N GLY A 578 -15.54 -14.16 4.28
CA GLY A 578 -15.45 -15.62 4.27
C GLY A 578 -15.59 -16.30 5.64
N TYR A 579 -15.76 -15.53 6.72
CA TYR A 579 -15.92 -16.06 8.07
C TYR A 579 -17.15 -15.47 8.76
N LYS A 580 -17.72 -16.26 9.68
CA LYS A 580 -18.72 -15.76 10.62
C LYS A 580 -18.06 -14.76 11.59
N PRO A 581 -18.79 -13.76 12.10
CA PRO A 581 -18.23 -12.75 12.99
C PRO A 581 -17.65 -13.35 14.28
N ILE A 582 -16.72 -12.62 14.86
CA ILE A 582 -16.02 -12.97 16.10
C ILE A 582 -16.29 -11.88 17.14
N LEU A 583 -16.68 -12.28 18.34
CA LEU A 583 -16.75 -11.41 19.51
C LEU A 583 -15.71 -11.87 20.53
N ILE A 584 -14.79 -10.99 20.88
CA ILE A 584 -13.67 -11.27 21.80
C ILE A 584 -13.50 -10.15 22.82
N LYS A 585 -12.89 -10.50 23.95
CA LYS A 585 -12.48 -9.52 24.96
C LYS A 585 -11.13 -8.94 24.60
N THR A 586 -10.99 -7.63 24.69
CA THR A 586 -9.71 -6.93 24.53
C THR A 586 -9.20 -6.40 25.86
N LEU A 587 -7.88 -6.29 25.96
CA LEU A 587 -7.18 -5.63 27.05
C LEU A 587 -6.61 -4.30 26.55
N LEU A 588 -6.53 -3.32 27.44
CA LEU A 588 -5.85 -2.06 27.14
C LEU A 588 -4.35 -2.26 27.30
N ALA A 589 -3.55 -1.78 26.35
CA ALA A 589 -2.10 -1.99 26.32
C ALA A 589 -1.41 -1.65 27.66
N TYR A 590 -1.72 -0.49 28.26
CA TYR A 590 -1.10 -0.06 29.53
C TYR A 590 -1.29 -1.03 30.71
N LYS A 591 -2.18 -2.02 30.61
CA LYS A 591 -2.37 -3.04 31.66
C LYS A 591 -1.34 -4.17 31.63
N TYR A 592 -0.57 -4.28 30.55
CA TYR A 592 0.41 -5.37 30.36
C TYR A 592 1.66 -4.93 29.59
N PHE A 593 1.63 -3.77 28.94
CA PHE A 593 2.70 -3.20 28.14
C PHE A 593 3.21 -1.93 28.83
N SER A 594 4.51 -1.88 29.14
CA SER A 594 5.12 -0.73 29.80
C SER A 594 5.08 0.49 28.88
N ASN A 595 4.78 1.65 29.45
CA ASN A 595 5.01 2.91 28.77
C ASN A 595 6.40 3.41 29.17
N ASP A 596 7.37 3.21 28.29
CA ASP A 596 8.74 3.62 28.54
C ASP A 596 8.96 5.12 28.32
N ASN A 597 7.91 5.86 27.92
CA ASN A 597 7.96 7.27 27.54
C ASN A 597 9.10 7.54 26.57
N TYR A 598 9.27 6.66 25.60
CA TYR A 598 10.34 6.76 24.62
C TYR A 598 10.29 8.12 23.91
N VAL A 599 11.46 8.75 23.83
CA VAL A 599 11.67 9.99 23.09
C VAL A 599 12.66 9.69 21.98
N TYR A 600 12.24 9.90 20.74
CA TYR A 600 13.15 9.77 19.63
C TYR A 600 14.22 10.85 19.71
N THR A 601 15.47 10.41 19.76
CA THR A 601 16.64 11.29 19.76
C THR A 601 17.54 10.87 18.61
N LYS A 602 17.31 11.39 17.40
CA LYS A 602 18.36 11.30 16.39
C LYS A 602 19.46 12.27 16.80
N ASN A 603 20.60 11.73 17.18
CA ASN A 603 21.77 12.45 17.66
C ASN A 603 22.48 13.22 16.52
N GLU A 604 21.74 14.01 15.74
CA GLU A 604 22.32 15.00 14.84
C GLU A 604 22.47 16.30 15.64
N SER A 605 23.63 16.42 16.28
CA SER A 605 24.23 17.63 16.82
C SER A 605 24.43 18.76 15.79
N LYS A 606 23.73 18.72 14.65
CA LYS A 606 23.55 19.86 13.74
C LYS A 606 22.21 20.53 14.08
N LEU A 607 22.17 21.11 15.28
CA LEU A 607 21.32 22.25 15.56
C LEU A 607 21.53 23.27 14.42
N ILE A 608 20.45 23.49 13.67
CA ILE A 608 20.10 24.67 12.90
C ILE A 608 21.26 25.63 12.62
N ARG A 609 21.69 25.70 11.36
CA ARG A 609 22.04 26.98 10.77
C ARG A 609 21.19 27.20 9.53
N ASN A 610 20.19 28.07 9.67
CA ASN A 610 19.55 28.78 8.55
C ASN A 610 20.54 29.70 7.80
N ALA A 611 21.78 29.82 8.27
CA ALA A 611 22.73 30.83 7.83
C ALA A 611 23.23 30.67 6.39
N ASP A 612 23.10 29.47 5.79
CA ASP A 612 23.70 29.16 4.48
C ASP A 612 22.66 28.85 3.38
N PHE A 613 21.35 29.02 3.64
CA PHE A 613 20.33 28.78 2.61
C PHE A 613 20.14 30.01 1.72
N GLU A 614 20.58 29.92 0.47
CA GLU A 614 20.33 30.94 -0.55
C GLU A 614 19.15 30.50 -1.44
N LEU A 615 18.13 31.37 -1.57
CA LEU A 615 17.03 31.15 -2.50
C LEU A 615 17.54 31.21 -3.94
N PHE A 616 16.94 30.42 -4.83
CA PHE A 616 17.24 30.53 -6.26
C PHE A 616 16.87 31.94 -6.76
N ASP A 617 17.86 32.65 -7.29
CA ASP A 617 17.68 33.98 -7.86
C ASP A 617 17.52 33.89 -9.38
N ILE A 618 16.37 34.30 -9.91
CA ILE A 618 16.10 34.35 -11.36
C ILE A 618 17.16 35.19 -12.11
N ARG A 619 17.77 36.20 -11.47
CA ARG A 619 18.80 37.04 -12.08
C ARG A 619 20.07 36.25 -12.43
N SER A 620 20.30 35.09 -11.81
CA SER A 620 21.36 34.17 -12.22
C SER A 620 21.22 33.75 -13.69
N LEU A 621 19.99 33.58 -14.18
CA LEU A 621 19.69 33.25 -15.57
C LEU A 621 19.97 34.41 -16.53
N GLU A 622 19.86 35.66 -16.09
CA GLU A 622 20.21 36.81 -16.93
C GLU A 622 21.67 36.79 -17.37
N LYS A 623 22.56 36.42 -16.45
CA LYS A 623 24.00 36.31 -16.74
C LYS A 623 24.24 35.27 -17.81
N LEU A 624 23.64 34.08 -17.67
CA LEU A 624 23.76 33.01 -18.66
C LEU A 624 23.19 33.37 -20.02
N ILE A 625 21.99 33.96 -20.07
CA ILE A 625 21.37 34.35 -21.33
C ILE A 625 22.23 35.39 -22.05
N ARG A 626 22.86 36.32 -21.31
CA ARG A 626 23.79 37.32 -21.85
C ARG A 626 25.10 36.68 -22.32
N ILE A 627 25.67 35.74 -21.57
CA ILE A 627 26.88 35.01 -21.96
C ILE A 627 26.63 34.22 -23.24
N ASN A 628 25.58 33.40 -23.29
CA ASN A 628 25.23 32.62 -24.48
C ASN A 628 24.90 33.54 -25.67
N ALA A 629 24.26 34.68 -25.45
CA ALA A 629 24.02 35.67 -26.52
C ALA A 629 25.30 36.37 -26.98
N ALA A 630 26.28 36.56 -26.09
CA ALA A 630 27.59 37.11 -26.42
C ALA A 630 28.45 36.09 -27.18
N GLU A 631 28.39 34.81 -26.81
CA GLU A 631 29.02 33.71 -27.53
C GLU A 631 28.37 33.47 -28.90
N GLU A 632 27.03 33.51 -29.01
CA GLU A 632 26.31 33.49 -30.29
C GLU A 632 26.68 34.69 -31.16
N LYS A 633 26.82 35.89 -30.58
CA LYS A 633 27.28 37.09 -31.31
C LYS A 633 28.74 36.99 -31.71
N GLN A 634 29.63 36.47 -30.88
CA GLN A 634 31.02 36.22 -31.24
C GLN A 634 31.14 35.14 -32.31
N ASN A 635 30.36 34.06 -32.23
CA ASN A 635 30.33 33.02 -33.26
C ASN A 635 29.74 33.53 -34.57
N ASN A 636 28.72 34.39 -34.52
CA ASN A 636 28.16 35.04 -35.72
C ASN A 636 29.06 36.16 -36.26
N GLN A 637 29.80 36.88 -35.40
CA GLN A 637 30.83 37.84 -35.83
C GLN A 637 32.05 37.13 -36.41
N ASN A 638 32.48 36.00 -35.85
CA ASN A 638 33.53 35.16 -36.42
C ASN A 638 33.06 34.57 -37.75
N LYS A 639 31.81 34.11 -37.87
CA LYS A 639 31.20 33.75 -39.16
C LYS A 639 31.12 34.92 -40.14
N GLN A 640 30.86 36.15 -39.66
CA GLN A 640 30.81 37.35 -40.49
C GLN A 640 32.20 37.85 -40.94
N ILE A 641 33.22 37.69 -40.09
CA ILE A 641 34.63 37.95 -40.40
C ILE A 641 35.12 36.88 -41.40
N ASP A 642 34.68 35.63 -41.25
CA ASP A 642 34.93 34.55 -42.22
C ASP A 642 34.16 34.75 -43.54
N THR A 643 32.96 35.36 -43.54
CA THR A 643 32.25 35.69 -44.80
C THR A 643 32.79 36.94 -45.49
N ASN A 644 33.28 37.94 -44.75
CA ASN A 644 33.87 39.15 -45.34
C ASN A 644 35.31 38.94 -45.82
N ASN A 645 36.00 37.88 -45.38
CA ASN A 645 37.30 37.47 -45.91
C ASN A 645 37.20 36.41 -47.03
N ASN A 646 35.99 35.98 -47.41
CA ASN A 646 35.78 34.95 -48.43
C ASN A 646 35.06 35.48 -49.68
N GLU A 647 35.62 36.52 -50.29
CA GLU A 647 35.48 36.71 -51.74
C GLU A 647 36.68 36.21 -52.55
N ASN A 648 37.69 35.61 -51.90
CA ASN A 648 38.63 34.71 -52.56
C ASN A 648 39.42 33.96 -51.49
N ASN A 649 39.04 32.71 -51.24
CA ASN A 649 39.96 31.58 -51.10
C ASN A 649 39.18 30.34 -50.66
N GLY A 650 39.10 29.35 -51.56
CA GLY A 650 38.73 28.00 -51.19
C GLY A 650 39.66 27.47 -50.09
N LEU A 651 39.16 26.47 -49.34
CA LEU A 651 39.92 25.76 -48.30
C LEU A 651 41.36 25.49 -48.77
N THR A 652 42.35 25.91 -47.97
CA THR A 652 43.75 25.63 -48.29
C THR A 652 44.00 24.12 -48.40
N GLU A 653 44.87 23.69 -49.32
CA GLU A 653 45.29 22.29 -49.53
C GLU A 653 45.54 21.56 -48.20
N THR A 654 46.24 22.20 -47.27
CA THR A 654 46.57 21.66 -45.95
C THR A 654 45.33 21.44 -45.06
N GLN A 655 44.29 22.29 -45.16
CA GLN A 655 43.03 22.14 -44.43
C GLN A 655 42.13 21.07 -45.07
N LYS A 656 42.11 20.97 -46.41
CA LYS A 656 41.43 19.89 -47.15
C LYS A 656 42.05 18.53 -46.81
N ILE A 657 43.38 18.43 -46.84
CA ILE A 657 44.14 17.22 -46.47
C ILE A 657 43.96 16.86 -44.99
N LYS A 658 43.87 17.82 -44.06
CA LYS A 658 43.68 17.54 -42.63
C LYS A 658 42.27 17.05 -42.32
N ARG A 659 41.24 17.56 -43.02
CA ARG A 659 39.85 17.07 -42.92
C ARG A 659 39.69 15.71 -43.60
N MET A 660 40.30 15.51 -44.77
CA MET A 660 40.39 14.19 -45.42
C MET A 660 41.13 13.18 -44.53
N LYS A 661 42.26 13.52 -43.90
CA LYS A 661 42.96 12.62 -42.95
C LYS A 661 42.14 12.25 -41.71
N ILE A 662 41.13 13.04 -41.32
CA ILE A 662 40.19 12.68 -40.24
C ILE A 662 39.13 11.70 -40.75
N VAL A 663 38.66 11.88 -41.99
CA VAL A 663 37.73 10.97 -42.68
C VAL A 663 38.41 9.62 -43.00
N PHE A 664 39.63 9.66 -43.56
CA PHE A 664 40.49 8.50 -43.83
C PHE A 664 41.15 7.91 -42.57
N GLY A 665 41.32 8.67 -41.49
CA GLY A 665 41.81 8.16 -40.20
C GLY A 665 40.89 7.11 -39.58
N LYS A 666 39.61 7.10 -40.00
CA LYS A 666 38.64 6.05 -39.65
C LYS A 666 38.55 4.91 -40.67
N LEU A 667 39.27 4.98 -41.81
CA LEU A 667 39.40 3.86 -42.76
C LEU A 667 40.28 2.71 -42.23
N LYS A 668 40.99 2.91 -41.11
CA LYS A 668 41.66 1.81 -40.38
C LYS A 668 40.65 0.74 -39.93
N LEU A 669 39.43 1.14 -39.55
CA LEU A 669 38.33 0.23 -39.22
C LEU A 669 37.77 -0.51 -40.45
N TRP A 670 37.82 0.12 -41.63
CA TRP A 670 37.39 -0.50 -42.89
C TRP A 670 38.43 -1.49 -43.43
N TYR A 671 39.72 -1.19 -43.27
CA TYR A 671 40.84 -2.11 -43.56
C TYR A 671 40.86 -3.32 -42.61
N GLU A 672 40.57 -3.12 -41.32
CA GLU A 672 40.38 -4.19 -40.33
C GLU A 672 39.12 -5.05 -40.62
N TYR A 673 38.08 -4.47 -41.20
CA TYR A 673 36.87 -5.19 -41.65
C TYR A 673 37.09 -6.00 -42.93
N GLN A 674 37.90 -5.54 -43.88
CA GLN A 674 38.25 -6.28 -45.10
C GLN A 674 39.25 -7.42 -44.82
N ASN A 675 40.18 -7.24 -43.88
CA ASN A 675 41.22 -8.22 -43.54
C ASN A 675 40.81 -9.31 -42.54
N THR A 676 39.52 -9.42 -42.17
CA THR A 676 39.00 -10.63 -41.53
C THR A 676 38.77 -11.74 -42.57
N LYS A 677 39.88 -12.21 -43.16
CA LYS A 677 39.99 -13.51 -43.83
C LYS A 677 41.26 -14.19 -43.34
N ASN A 678 41.10 -14.92 -42.23
CA ASN A 678 41.68 -16.23 -41.95
C ASN A 678 41.66 -16.44 -40.44
N ASP A 679 40.53 -16.91 -39.92
CA ASP A 679 40.62 -17.86 -38.82
C ASP A 679 39.48 -18.88 -38.96
N HIS A 680 39.88 -20.13 -39.12
CA HIS A 680 38.96 -21.25 -39.25
C HIS A 680 38.33 -21.47 -37.88
N MET A 681 37.07 -21.04 -37.66
CA MET A 681 36.08 -21.70 -36.78
C MET A 681 34.78 -20.88 -36.61
N ARG A 682 33.64 -21.57 -36.85
CA ARG A 682 32.31 -21.39 -36.25
C ARG A 682 31.42 -20.20 -36.69
N THR A 683 30.58 -20.48 -37.70
CA THR A 683 29.13 -20.17 -37.81
C THR A 683 28.56 -19.04 -36.93
N LEU A 684 28.62 -17.77 -37.38
CA LEU A 684 27.69 -16.67 -36.99
C LEU A 684 27.89 -15.37 -37.80
N ILE A 685 28.24 -15.46 -39.09
CA ILE A 685 28.80 -14.35 -39.86
C ILE A 685 27.78 -13.46 -40.65
N PRO A 686 26.60 -13.91 -41.11
CA PRO A 686 25.74 -13.05 -41.95
C PRO A 686 25.09 -11.86 -41.22
N HIS A 687 24.74 -12.00 -39.94
CA HIS A 687 23.89 -11.03 -39.24
C HIS A 687 24.67 -9.82 -38.71
N LYS A 688 25.89 -10.01 -38.18
CA LYS A 688 26.78 -8.90 -37.78
C LYS A 688 27.25 -8.06 -38.98
N LYS A 689 27.41 -8.69 -40.15
CA LYS A 689 27.86 -8.03 -41.38
C LYS A 689 26.81 -7.08 -41.95
N ASN A 690 25.53 -7.47 -41.91
CA ASN A 690 24.41 -6.61 -42.34
C ASN A 690 24.13 -5.45 -41.37
N ILE A 691 24.31 -5.65 -40.06
CA ILE A 691 24.13 -4.58 -39.06
C ILE A 691 25.25 -3.53 -39.15
N LEU A 692 26.50 -3.95 -39.41
CA LEU A 692 27.60 -3.01 -39.63
C LEU A 692 27.43 -2.25 -40.94
N LYS A 693 27.02 -2.93 -42.02
CA LYS A 693 26.73 -2.31 -43.32
C LYS A 693 25.64 -1.25 -43.19
N GLY A 694 24.50 -1.57 -42.58
CA GLY A 694 23.41 -0.61 -42.37
C GLY A 694 23.76 0.57 -41.44
N LYS A 695 24.74 0.44 -40.55
CA LYS A 695 25.27 1.56 -39.76
C LYS A 695 26.23 2.44 -40.56
N LEU A 696 27.05 1.85 -41.42
CA LEU A 696 27.96 2.57 -42.30
C LEU A 696 27.19 3.35 -43.35
N ASP A 697 26.23 2.73 -44.03
CA ASP A 697 25.39 3.37 -45.06
C ASP A 697 24.65 4.59 -44.49
N ARG A 698 24.17 4.48 -43.24
CA ARG A 698 23.48 5.58 -42.55
C ARG A 698 24.41 6.73 -42.17
N ILE A 699 25.66 6.43 -41.80
CA ILE A 699 26.69 7.43 -41.51
C ILE A 699 27.14 8.11 -42.80
N PHE A 700 27.31 7.36 -43.89
CA PHE A 700 27.68 7.91 -45.21
C PHE A 700 26.58 8.80 -45.79
N SER A 701 25.31 8.39 -45.73
CA SER A 701 24.18 9.25 -46.12
C SER A 701 24.11 10.54 -45.29
N GLN A 702 24.26 10.45 -43.96
CA GLN A 702 24.24 11.64 -43.10
C GLN A 702 25.42 12.58 -43.34
N MET A 703 26.58 12.04 -43.73
CA MET A 703 27.75 12.84 -44.09
C MET A 703 27.60 13.50 -45.46
N TRP A 704 26.95 12.84 -46.42
CA TRP A 704 26.70 13.38 -47.76
C TRP A 704 25.72 14.57 -47.71
N ASP A 705 24.59 14.40 -47.03
CA ASP A 705 23.55 15.44 -46.87
C ASP A 705 24.07 16.69 -46.14
N GLN A 706 25.15 16.58 -45.37
CA GLN A 706 25.75 17.72 -44.65
C GLN A 706 26.89 18.42 -45.40
N TYR A 707 27.53 17.81 -46.42
CA TYR A 707 28.83 18.29 -46.90
C TYR A 707 29.03 18.33 -48.42
N VAL A 708 28.06 17.91 -49.25
CA VAL A 708 28.18 18.01 -50.71
C VAL A 708 27.06 18.88 -51.28
N ASN A 709 27.43 20.11 -51.64
CA ASN A 709 26.79 20.86 -52.71
C ASN A 709 27.65 20.66 -53.97
N ASP A 710 26.99 20.47 -55.12
CA ASP A 710 27.36 20.19 -56.52
C ASP A 710 28.83 20.32 -57.03
N ASP A 711 29.76 21.03 -56.38
CA ASP A 711 31.13 21.23 -56.87
C ASP A 711 32.13 20.11 -56.48
N LEU A 712 31.79 19.24 -55.53
CA LEU A 712 32.71 18.20 -54.99
C LEU A 712 32.68 16.87 -55.75
N GLU A 713 31.71 16.67 -56.65
CA GLU A 713 31.46 15.39 -57.32
C GLU A 713 32.56 15.06 -58.35
N SER A 714 33.02 16.06 -59.10
CA SER A 714 34.07 15.89 -60.12
C SER A 714 35.46 15.65 -59.52
N ASP A 715 35.77 16.33 -58.41
CA ASP A 715 37.04 16.17 -57.69
C ASP A 715 37.12 14.80 -56.98
N LEU A 716 36.01 14.29 -56.46
CA LEU A 716 35.95 12.97 -55.82
C LEU A 716 36.23 11.84 -56.82
N ILE A 717 35.66 11.93 -58.02
CA ILE A 717 35.84 10.94 -59.11
C ILE A 717 37.30 10.93 -59.57
N ASN A 718 37.91 12.10 -59.75
CA ASN A 718 39.31 12.21 -60.15
C ASN A 718 40.28 11.66 -59.09
N ILE A 719 39.99 11.86 -57.81
CA ILE A 719 40.79 11.33 -56.69
C ILE A 719 40.62 9.81 -56.54
N LEU A 720 39.39 9.28 -56.70
CA LEU A 720 39.13 7.84 -56.71
C LEU A 720 39.86 7.13 -57.86
N TRP A 721 39.92 7.75 -59.03
CA TRP A 721 40.69 7.26 -60.17
C TRP A 721 42.21 7.35 -59.93
N ALA A 722 42.70 8.40 -59.29
CA ALA A 722 44.11 8.52 -58.93
C ALA A 722 44.55 7.45 -57.89
N GLU A 723 43.71 7.17 -56.89
CA GLU A 723 44.04 6.21 -55.83
C GLU A 723 43.86 4.74 -56.27
N ALA A 724 42.92 4.44 -57.18
CA ALA A 724 42.80 3.14 -57.84
C ALA A 724 44.02 2.83 -58.73
N LYS A 725 44.55 3.87 -59.39
CA LYS A 725 45.77 3.81 -60.19
C LYS A 725 47.03 3.63 -59.34
N GLU A 726 47.10 4.30 -58.18
CA GLU A 726 48.22 4.16 -57.23
C GLU A 726 48.26 2.78 -56.55
N LYS A 727 47.08 2.16 -56.32
CA LYS A 727 46.96 0.82 -55.68
C LYS A 727 46.89 -0.37 -56.65
N GLN A 728 47.13 -0.15 -57.95
CA GLN A 728 47.20 -1.19 -59.00
C GLN A 728 45.98 -2.13 -59.06
N ILE A 729 44.77 -1.59 -58.91
CA ILE A 729 43.54 -2.38 -59.04
C ILE A 729 43.32 -2.69 -60.53
N LEU A 730 43.28 -3.97 -60.92
CA LEU A 730 43.05 -4.40 -62.31
C LEU A 730 41.64 -4.02 -62.81
N ASN A 731 41.55 -3.52 -64.06
CA ASN A 731 40.32 -3.14 -64.80
C ASN A 731 39.47 -1.99 -64.22
N TYR A 732 40.08 -1.01 -63.56
CA TYR A 732 39.35 0.17 -63.05
C TYR A 732 38.79 1.11 -64.15
N HIS A 733 39.25 0.97 -65.40
CA HIS A 733 38.81 1.79 -66.53
C HIS A 733 37.47 1.35 -67.14
N ASP A 734 36.94 0.18 -66.77
CA ASP A 734 35.65 -0.34 -67.27
C ASP A 734 34.44 0.06 -66.39
N LEU A 735 34.68 0.81 -65.32
CA LEU A 735 33.63 1.33 -64.43
C LEU A 735 33.22 2.71 -64.92
N ASP A 736 32.09 2.80 -65.63
CA ASP A 736 31.49 4.10 -65.92
C ASP A 736 30.99 4.79 -64.63
N ALA A 737 30.83 6.11 -64.70
CA ALA A 737 30.41 6.91 -63.56
C ALA A 737 29.06 6.45 -63.00
N ASP A 738 28.16 6.00 -63.86
CA ASP A 738 26.82 5.53 -63.51
C ASP A 738 26.87 4.23 -62.69
N THR A 739 27.78 3.30 -62.99
CA THR A 739 27.98 2.05 -62.26
C THR A 739 28.57 2.28 -60.86
N LEU A 740 29.42 3.31 -60.72
CA LEU A 740 29.99 3.73 -59.45
C LEU A 740 28.95 4.43 -58.55
N ILE A 741 28.05 5.19 -59.16
CA ILE A 741 26.88 5.82 -58.51
C ILE A 741 25.85 4.76 -58.09
N ASP A 742 25.56 3.76 -58.92
CA ASP A 742 24.65 2.64 -58.62
C ASP A 742 25.14 1.76 -57.46
N LEU A 743 26.46 1.62 -57.29
CA LEU A 743 27.08 0.93 -56.15
C LEU A 743 26.97 1.73 -54.83
N LEU A 744 26.77 3.05 -54.91
CA LEU A 744 26.63 3.97 -53.79
C LEU A 744 25.17 4.22 -53.40
N HIS A 745 24.20 3.90 -54.26
CA HIS A 745 22.76 4.10 -54.03
C HIS A 745 21.90 2.85 -54.36
N PRO A 746 21.76 1.86 -53.45
CA PRO A 746 21.10 0.59 -53.80
C PRO A 746 19.56 0.65 -53.97
N ASP A 747 18.90 1.70 -53.50
CA ASP A 747 17.44 1.71 -53.32
C ASP A 747 16.65 2.65 -54.26
N GLN A 748 17.27 3.21 -55.30
CA GLN A 748 16.56 4.00 -56.32
C GLN A 748 16.43 3.28 -57.67
N LYS A 749 15.55 2.28 -57.76
CA LYS A 749 14.91 1.94 -59.04
C LYS A 749 13.64 2.77 -59.22
N LEU A 750 13.72 3.84 -60.01
CA LEU A 750 12.56 4.58 -60.49
C LEU A 750 12.26 4.21 -61.94
N GLN A 751 10.98 3.94 -62.18
CA GLN A 751 10.35 3.79 -63.48
C GLN A 751 10.72 4.94 -64.43
N ILE A 752 11.21 4.63 -65.63
CA ILE A 752 11.15 5.56 -66.77
C ILE A 752 10.57 4.82 -68.00
N ASN A 753 9.38 5.29 -68.37
CA ASN A 753 8.69 5.34 -69.65
C ASN A 753 8.33 4.07 -70.47
N LYS A 754 7.00 3.89 -70.58
CA LYS A 754 6.31 3.42 -71.78
C LYS A 754 6.55 4.39 -72.95
N ASN A 755 6.66 3.81 -74.14
CA ASN A 755 6.64 4.40 -75.49
C ASN A 755 7.99 4.93 -76.01
N ASP A 756 8.78 4.07 -76.66
CA ASP A 756 8.76 3.93 -78.13
C ASP A 756 9.87 2.99 -78.62
N LYS A 757 9.50 1.80 -79.11
CA LYS A 757 10.27 1.06 -80.13
C LYS A 757 9.28 0.30 -81.01
N THR A 758 9.11 0.76 -82.24
CA THR A 758 8.55 -0.04 -83.33
C THR A 758 9.69 -0.67 -84.13
N LYS A 759 9.45 -1.92 -84.55
CA LYS A 759 10.15 -2.74 -85.56
C LYS A 759 11.44 -3.47 -85.17
N THR A 760 11.32 -4.79 -85.37
CA THR A 760 12.26 -5.84 -85.79
C THR A 760 13.47 -6.14 -84.92
#